data_AF-A0A847XKT1-F1
#
_entry.id   AF-A0A847XKT1-F1
#
_cell.length_a   1.000
_cell.length_b   1.000
_cell.length_c   1.000
_cell.angle_alpha   90.00
_cell.angle_beta   90.00
_cell.angle_gamma   90.00
#
_symmetry.space_group_name_H-M   'P 1'
#
loop_
_entity.id
_entity.type
_entity.pdbx_description
1 polymer ?
#
loop_
_entity_poly.entity_id
_entity_poly.type
_entity_poly.pdbx_seq_one_letter_code
_entity_poly.pdbx_strand_id
1 'polypeptide(L)'
;MTGNKAEGRLNEMPTKEEQRQAERLEHQINLESPLNNGQKILPVAADAVAIFDHSNLPRSVAYLDFKNLPEPYQISASDLKNAQQFIDDGGLSDPNAVPRALYYIDKKIIESNPENAGKTVGQRWSRVSQILSESEWNQYFEYYNKLKGQKGELERKRAELQTVAEQRNERLSNIFLEKFQKTAEELLHNNLGHLNEKLAQELQLFIKYQDRGDEDRAFSAANNFTTPLILFEEYGSMTDEQIKLEINKLLDVAKTEPAEREDAFKEILNKYETYQAFYLGLSEETRGLIKRLVDSKKELERQHQLSWQTAEEELKKIISSTEQGSGQIISAQEYLLLNKKISEKNSQLVLDCRDFLKRIEQIVSEHTLSVNFISYKNIESDNKLNPFGGTESDVSLLLQHIDHPALRRLIEKDLGISLLEMERLPQHHLARFLGKGDKKMFQRLRSILAENPEYKQDLLNSFVVVAEDVDYGEQLLALAEKLQSNPAEGSRVFGTYDKFVKESYGLVSSILTNLRGEFPDLEISEDLVLQALLSRGKDYFVELNSSIGKDRPTSQVVDEFVQELNGETPRERIIRSQFKAIASLLEKNNINLKEFESKQELILSNLMSPETKALTFRALARMGKLEPIPEIHWRVDRTSEEYNLRFGIDLNRFLLLRAEEFKDERKQILLEIGPGSGVSKKERANSGLTRFYQDFALSDKIYYPLSPIIEKIIDFNKLERELEISASPEERKIVADFLYKTLVIKSGETSNYKFQYDQGAQALLAQDINGLKQLLPQLSEHLRVADEVPSNISSRDDEGRVIYPNKIKLSDLSLNVQKIKNLLDKNLEAFLREDWQTIDYYQLIDAFPANVMIGDIREVERLQDKQIDVEIAARSTVYAKGDKYQDFLKTLFDKLSVGGTTIDDSIRDNDGWYYRIAEVLEAKRSWPELTNNFEFLVVLGPGFPGEDFSHDMVPLAMYITKDGSSRKNIEESLLPGYELVTLEELANNQHYLEGLDKTGLTYENTKKILTP
;
A
#
# COMPACT_ATOMS: atom_id res chain seq x y z
N MET A 1 0.54 13.19 27.66
CA MET A 1 -0.93 13.02 27.77
C MET A 1 -1.21 11.99 28.87
N THR A 2 -1.71 12.40 30.03
CA THR A 2 -2.13 11.49 31.10
C THR A 2 -3.66 11.51 31.16
N GLY A 3 -4.28 10.79 30.23
CA GLY A 3 -5.73 10.60 30.21
C GLY A 3 -6.18 9.71 31.36
N ASN A 4 -7.33 10.03 31.93
CA ASN A 4 -8.00 9.22 32.95
C ASN A 4 -8.20 7.80 32.40
N LYS A 5 -7.52 6.79 32.99
CA LYS A 5 -7.64 5.38 32.56
C LYS A 5 -9.07 4.87 32.65
N ALA A 6 -9.93 5.47 33.48
CA ALA A 6 -11.34 5.08 33.58
C ALA A 6 -12.22 5.61 32.43
N GLU A 7 -11.79 6.66 31.71
CA GLU A 7 -12.57 7.31 30.65
C GLU A 7 -12.07 7.01 29.22
N GLY A 8 -10.96 6.29 29.09
CA GLY A 8 -10.51 5.81 27.79
C GLY A 8 -11.51 4.83 27.20
N ARG A 9 -12.19 5.21 26.10
CA ARG A 9 -13.13 4.36 25.31
C ARG A 9 -12.55 3.00 24.87
N LEU A 10 -11.25 2.76 25.10
CA LEU A 10 -10.52 1.54 24.76
C LEU A 10 -10.33 0.57 25.95
N ASN A 11 -10.67 0.95 27.19
CA ASN A 11 -10.52 0.10 28.38
C ASN A 11 -11.76 -0.78 28.69
N GLU A 12 -12.64 -1.02 27.73
CA GLU A 12 -13.75 -1.94 27.94
C GLU A 12 -13.26 -3.36 28.20
N MET A 13 -13.75 -3.96 29.29
CA MET A 13 -13.53 -5.37 29.60
C MET A 13 -14.07 -6.25 28.46
N PRO A 14 -13.40 -7.36 28.12
CA PRO A 14 -13.96 -8.34 27.19
C PRO A 14 -15.32 -8.83 27.67
N THR A 15 -16.20 -9.10 26.71
CA THR A 15 -17.50 -9.70 26.99
C THR A 15 -17.34 -11.11 27.57
N LYS A 16 -18.38 -11.61 28.26
CA LYS A 16 -18.38 -12.99 28.78
C LYS A 16 -18.16 -14.03 27.69
N GLU A 17 -18.62 -13.75 26.46
CA GLU A 17 -18.46 -14.66 25.33
C GLU A 17 -17.02 -14.65 24.82
N GLU A 18 -16.39 -13.48 24.69
CA GLU A 18 -14.96 -13.37 24.36
C GLU A 18 -14.08 -14.05 25.42
N GLN A 19 -14.44 -13.95 26.70
CA GLN A 19 -13.72 -14.66 27.77
C GLN A 19 -13.80 -16.19 27.60
N ARG A 20 -15.00 -16.73 27.36
CA ARG A 20 -15.19 -18.17 27.11
C ARG A 20 -14.45 -18.64 25.87
N GLN A 21 -14.47 -17.82 24.81
CA GLN A 21 -13.77 -18.15 23.57
C GLN A 21 -12.25 -18.11 23.74
N ALA A 22 -11.74 -17.13 24.51
CA ALA A 22 -10.34 -17.07 24.85
C ALA A 22 -9.88 -18.30 25.64
N GLU A 23 -10.64 -18.68 26.67
CA GLU A 23 -10.40 -19.91 27.43
C GLU A 23 -10.39 -21.11 26.49
N ARG A 24 -11.42 -21.27 25.65
CA ARG A 24 -11.51 -22.39 24.70
C ARG A 24 -10.29 -22.47 23.76
N LEU A 25 -9.88 -21.35 23.17
CA LEU A 25 -8.72 -21.30 22.25
C LEU A 25 -7.41 -21.59 22.97
N GLU A 26 -7.24 -21.15 24.22
CA GLU A 26 -6.06 -21.46 25.04
C GLU A 26 -5.91 -22.98 25.26
N HIS A 27 -7.03 -23.71 25.33
CA HIS A 27 -7.08 -25.17 25.45
C HIS A 27 -6.91 -25.92 24.12
N GLN A 28 -6.97 -25.24 22.97
CA GLN A 28 -6.89 -25.86 21.64
C GLN A 28 -5.62 -25.48 20.87
N ILE A 29 -4.89 -24.45 21.29
CA ILE A 29 -3.71 -23.92 20.59
C ILE A 29 -2.45 -24.16 21.42
N ASN A 30 -1.43 -24.73 20.78
CA ASN A 30 -0.09 -24.85 21.34
C ASN A 30 0.76 -23.66 20.89
N LEU A 31 1.20 -22.85 21.85
CA LEU A 31 2.03 -21.68 21.63
C LEU A 31 3.50 -22.03 21.82
N GLU A 32 4.42 -21.46 21.05
CA GLU A 32 5.87 -21.68 21.27
C GLU A 32 6.32 -21.24 22.68
N SER A 33 5.81 -20.09 23.13
CA SER A 33 6.05 -19.50 24.46
C SER A 33 4.76 -19.43 25.27
N PRO A 34 4.81 -19.55 26.61
CA PRO A 34 3.60 -19.42 27.44
C PRO A 34 3.03 -18.00 27.40
N LEU A 35 1.72 -17.89 27.65
CA LEU A 35 1.06 -16.60 27.83
C LEU A 35 1.48 -15.99 29.16
N ASN A 36 1.89 -14.71 29.13
CA ASN A 36 2.11 -13.92 30.33
C ASN A 36 0.78 -13.61 31.02
N ASN A 37 0.84 -13.28 32.32
CA ASN A 37 -0.35 -12.91 33.10
C ASN A 37 -1.19 -11.83 32.42
N GLY A 38 -2.46 -12.16 32.17
CA GLY A 38 -3.43 -11.26 31.53
C GLY A 38 -3.39 -11.25 30.01
N GLN A 39 -2.48 -12.00 29.37
CA GLN A 39 -2.56 -12.25 27.93
C GLN A 39 -3.67 -13.26 27.62
N LYS A 40 -4.22 -13.16 26.41
CA LYS A 40 -5.29 -14.05 25.95
C LYS A 40 -5.27 -14.18 24.43
N ILE A 41 -5.79 -15.29 23.92
CA ILE A 41 -5.97 -15.52 22.49
C ILE A 41 -7.42 -15.21 22.14
N LEU A 42 -7.68 -14.37 21.14
CA LEU A 42 -9.03 -14.14 20.64
C LEU A 42 -9.05 -14.24 19.11
N PRO A 43 -10.19 -14.65 18.51
CA PRO A 43 -10.36 -14.52 17.08
C PRO A 43 -10.36 -13.04 16.68
N VAL A 44 -9.76 -12.78 15.54
CA VAL A 44 -9.75 -11.45 14.90
C VAL A 44 -10.34 -11.50 13.50
N ALA A 45 -10.36 -12.66 12.86
CA ALA A 45 -10.98 -12.91 11.57
C ALA A 45 -11.53 -14.34 11.50
N ALA A 46 -12.23 -14.67 10.41
CA ALA A 46 -12.74 -16.02 10.13
C ALA A 46 -11.63 -17.06 9.96
N ASP A 47 -10.40 -16.61 9.73
CA ASP A 47 -9.20 -17.41 9.47
C ASP A 47 -8.00 -16.96 10.32
N ALA A 48 -8.20 -16.14 11.36
CA ALA A 48 -7.10 -15.62 12.18
C ALA A 48 -7.43 -15.39 13.66
N VAL A 49 -6.41 -15.57 14.50
CA VAL A 49 -6.41 -15.30 15.94
C VAL A 49 -5.27 -14.35 16.31
N ALA A 50 -5.43 -13.59 17.39
CA ALA A 50 -4.38 -12.72 17.91
C ALA A 50 -4.15 -12.92 19.41
N ILE A 51 -2.92 -12.68 19.86
CA ILE A 51 -2.56 -12.60 21.28
C ILE A 51 -2.72 -11.15 21.72
N PHE A 52 -3.59 -10.94 22.69
CA PHE A 52 -3.84 -9.66 23.33
C PHE A 52 -3.08 -9.57 24.65
N ASP A 53 -2.64 -8.37 25.02
CA ASP A 53 -2.10 -8.12 26.35
C ASP A 53 -3.19 -7.80 27.39
N HIS A 54 -2.76 -7.54 28.63
CA HIS A 54 -3.64 -7.17 29.74
C HIS A 54 -4.42 -5.86 29.52
N SER A 55 -4.02 -5.05 28.53
CA SER A 55 -4.72 -3.82 28.11
C SER A 55 -5.59 -4.05 26.87
N ASN A 56 -5.82 -5.31 26.46
CA ASN A 56 -6.54 -5.69 25.24
C ASN A 56 -5.91 -5.15 23.95
N LEU A 57 -4.60 -4.87 23.95
CA LEU A 57 -3.90 -4.50 22.72
C LEU A 57 -3.36 -5.76 22.03
N PRO A 58 -3.67 -6.00 20.74
CA PRO A 58 -3.13 -7.14 20.00
C PRO A 58 -1.62 -6.96 19.77
N ARG A 59 -0.85 -8.02 20.02
CA ARG A 59 0.62 -8.04 19.99
C ARG A 59 1.17 -8.90 18.86
N SER A 60 0.52 -10.03 18.59
CA SER A 60 0.85 -10.93 17.51
C SER A 60 -0.42 -11.57 16.94
N VAL A 61 -0.37 -11.98 15.69
CA VAL A 61 -1.47 -12.61 14.95
C VAL A 61 -0.99 -13.93 14.35
N ALA A 62 -1.90 -14.86 14.17
CA ALA A 62 -1.67 -16.10 13.47
C ALA A 62 -2.88 -16.49 12.62
N TYR A 63 -2.60 -17.14 11.49
CA TYR A 63 -3.62 -17.74 10.64
C TYR A 63 -4.02 -19.11 11.17
N LEU A 64 -5.33 -19.36 11.18
CA LEU A 64 -5.92 -20.53 11.80
C LEU A 64 -7.19 -20.95 11.07
N ASP A 65 -7.25 -22.20 10.60
CA ASP A 65 -8.50 -22.80 10.15
C ASP A 65 -9.28 -23.34 11.36
N PHE A 66 -10.29 -22.58 11.80
CA PHE A 66 -11.12 -22.96 12.95
C PHE A 66 -11.87 -24.29 12.74
N LYS A 67 -12.04 -24.77 11.51
CA LYS A 67 -12.71 -26.06 11.23
C LYS A 67 -11.86 -27.26 11.64
N ASN A 68 -10.55 -27.08 11.72
CA ASN A 68 -9.59 -28.14 12.06
C ASN A 68 -9.13 -28.06 13.53
N LEU A 69 -9.79 -27.24 14.36
CA LEU A 69 -9.44 -27.17 15.78
C LEU A 69 -9.85 -28.45 16.49
N PRO A 70 -8.95 -29.08 17.27
CA PRO A 70 -9.28 -30.24 18.09
C PRO A 70 -10.28 -29.85 19.18
N GLU A 71 -11.00 -30.83 19.73
CA GLU A 71 -11.81 -30.58 20.94
C GLU A 71 -10.92 -30.10 22.09
N PRO A 72 -11.34 -29.08 22.86
CA PRO A 72 -10.51 -28.50 23.92
C PRO A 72 -10.20 -29.55 24.98
N TYR A 73 -8.91 -29.77 25.23
CA TYR A 73 -8.47 -30.62 26.33
C TYR A 73 -8.55 -29.87 27.65
N GLN A 74 -8.77 -30.57 28.77
CA GLN A 74 -8.97 -29.94 30.09
C GLN A 74 -7.72 -29.19 30.60
N ILE A 75 -6.54 -29.46 30.06
CA ILE A 75 -5.27 -28.79 30.39
C ILE A 75 -4.84 -27.96 29.18
N SER A 76 -4.62 -26.66 29.36
CA SER A 76 -4.12 -25.80 28.29
C SER A 76 -2.61 -25.98 28.08
N ALA A 77 -2.15 -25.83 26.84
CA ALA A 77 -0.72 -25.86 26.54
C ALA A 77 0.02 -24.70 27.24
N SER A 78 -0.63 -23.55 27.38
CA SER A 78 -0.15 -22.38 28.11
C SER A 78 0.06 -22.69 29.61
N ASP A 79 -0.93 -23.25 30.30
CA ASP A 79 -0.81 -23.61 31.72
C ASP A 79 0.32 -24.64 31.94
N LEU A 80 0.45 -25.61 31.02
CA LEU A 80 1.51 -26.62 31.05
C LEU A 80 2.90 -26.01 30.88
N LYS A 81 3.09 -25.13 29.88
CA LYS A 81 4.37 -24.45 29.65
C LYS A 81 4.73 -23.52 30.79
N ASN A 82 3.76 -22.81 31.36
CA ASN A 82 3.94 -22.03 32.57
C ASN A 82 4.41 -22.90 33.75
N ALA A 83 3.84 -24.09 33.93
CA ALA A 83 4.28 -25.03 34.96
C ALA A 83 5.73 -25.53 34.71
N GLN A 84 6.08 -25.85 33.46
CA GLN A 84 7.43 -26.27 33.08
C GLN A 84 8.45 -25.15 33.31
N GLN A 85 8.18 -23.96 32.77
CA GLN A 85 9.05 -22.79 32.93
C GLN A 85 9.25 -22.44 34.41
N PHE A 86 8.18 -22.47 35.21
CA PHE A 86 8.29 -22.20 36.65
C PHE A 86 9.22 -23.19 37.36
N ILE A 87 9.22 -24.46 36.96
CA ILE A 87 10.14 -25.47 37.51
C ILE A 87 11.57 -25.20 37.03
N ASP A 88 11.75 -24.89 35.76
CA ASP A 88 13.06 -24.69 35.14
C ASP A 88 13.76 -23.41 35.62
N ASP A 89 13.00 -22.35 35.90
CA ASP A 89 13.46 -21.11 36.53
C ASP A 89 13.82 -21.29 38.02
N GLY A 90 13.74 -22.52 38.55
CA GLY A 90 14.07 -22.83 39.93
C GLY A 90 12.97 -22.45 40.91
N GLY A 91 11.72 -22.32 40.47
CA GLY A 91 10.59 -22.00 41.34
C GLY A 91 10.29 -23.08 42.39
N LEU A 92 10.75 -24.31 42.19
CA LEU A 92 10.75 -25.34 43.24
C LEU A 92 12.02 -25.30 44.12
N SER A 93 13.07 -24.58 43.72
CA SER A 93 14.30 -24.40 44.49
C SER A 93 14.19 -23.33 45.58
N ASP A 94 13.25 -22.38 45.47
CA ASP A 94 12.91 -21.42 46.53
C ASP A 94 11.83 -22.00 47.46
N PRO A 95 12.14 -22.26 48.75
CA PRO A 95 11.18 -22.78 49.73
C PRO A 95 9.91 -21.94 49.89
N ASN A 96 9.95 -20.65 49.55
CA ASN A 96 8.81 -19.74 49.60
C ASN A 96 7.94 -19.78 48.32
N ALA A 97 8.49 -20.31 47.23
CA ALA A 97 7.81 -20.46 45.95
C ALA A 97 7.18 -21.86 45.79
N VAL A 98 7.77 -22.90 46.41
CA VAL A 98 7.29 -24.30 46.39
C VAL A 98 5.77 -24.42 46.64
N PRO A 99 5.17 -23.85 47.71
CA PRO A 99 3.75 -24.06 47.97
C PRO A 99 2.85 -23.47 46.87
N ARG A 100 3.25 -22.34 46.28
CA ARG A 100 2.52 -21.71 45.17
C ARG A 100 2.65 -22.53 43.90
N ALA A 101 3.84 -23.07 43.64
CA ALA A 101 4.11 -23.94 42.51
C ALA A 101 3.27 -25.22 42.56
N LEU A 102 3.29 -25.92 43.70
CA LEU A 102 2.53 -27.15 43.90
C LEU A 102 1.03 -26.89 43.83
N TYR A 103 0.55 -25.78 44.38
CA TYR A 103 -0.86 -25.39 44.24
C TYR A 103 -1.24 -25.12 42.78
N TYR A 104 -0.41 -24.40 42.03
CA TYR A 104 -0.65 -24.12 40.62
C TYR A 104 -0.66 -25.41 39.79
N ILE A 105 0.37 -26.25 39.93
CA ILE A 105 0.48 -27.54 39.23
C ILE A 105 -0.72 -28.45 39.58
N ASP A 106 -1.12 -28.52 40.85
CA ASP A 106 -2.30 -29.29 41.24
C ASP A 106 -3.55 -28.77 40.55
N LYS A 107 -3.85 -27.47 40.68
CA LYS A 107 -5.11 -26.91 40.18
C LYS A 107 -5.19 -26.89 38.66
N LYS A 108 -4.12 -26.50 37.98
CA LYS A 108 -4.12 -26.31 36.52
C LYS A 108 -3.80 -27.57 35.74
N ILE A 109 -3.00 -28.47 36.30
CA ILE A 109 -2.50 -29.64 35.56
C ILE A 109 -3.05 -30.95 36.14
N ILE A 110 -2.81 -31.22 37.43
CA ILE A 110 -3.09 -32.55 37.99
C ILE A 110 -4.59 -32.79 38.21
N GLU A 111 -5.30 -31.84 38.83
CA GLU A 111 -6.74 -31.89 39.07
C GLU A 111 -7.53 -31.84 37.77
N SER A 112 -7.04 -31.07 36.79
CA SER A 112 -7.64 -30.94 35.46
C SER A 112 -7.32 -32.12 34.53
N ASN A 113 -6.54 -33.11 34.97
CA ASN A 113 -6.35 -34.34 34.21
C ASN A 113 -7.57 -35.26 34.41
N PRO A 114 -8.26 -35.72 33.34
CA PRO A 114 -9.39 -36.65 33.44
C PRO A 114 -9.09 -37.92 34.24
N GLU A 115 -7.85 -38.42 34.18
CA GLU A 115 -7.43 -39.60 34.95
C GLU A 115 -7.51 -39.39 36.47
N ASN A 116 -7.60 -38.14 36.93
CA ASN A 116 -7.65 -37.76 38.33
C ASN A 116 -9.04 -37.33 38.81
N ALA A 117 -10.06 -37.42 37.96
CA ALA A 117 -11.44 -37.14 38.34
C ALA A 117 -11.87 -37.95 39.57
N GLY A 118 -12.47 -37.28 40.57
CA GLY A 118 -12.95 -37.88 41.81
C GLY A 118 -11.88 -38.26 42.84
N LYS A 119 -10.59 -37.99 42.58
CA LYS A 119 -9.50 -38.28 43.53
C LYS A 119 -9.24 -37.14 44.50
N THR A 120 -8.83 -37.47 45.72
CA THR A 120 -8.33 -36.48 46.70
C THR A 120 -6.98 -35.90 46.25
N VAL A 121 -6.61 -34.73 46.77
CA VAL A 121 -5.32 -34.09 46.42
C VAL A 121 -4.13 -34.99 46.76
N GLY A 122 -4.20 -35.73 47.87
CA GLY A 122 -3.17 -36.70 48.26
C GLY A 122 -3.05 -37.89 47.31
N GLN A 123 -4.17 -38.41 46.80
CA GLN A 123 -4.18 -39.50 45.81
C GLN A 123 -3.61 -39.07 44.46
N ARG A 124 -3.81 -37.80 44.10
CA ARG A 124 -3.25 -37.20 42.90
C ARG A 124 -1.74 -37.03 43.02
N TRP A 125 -1.27 -36.37 44.09
CA TRP A 125 0.15 -36.10 44.29
C TRP A 125 0.97 -37.34 44.59
N SER A 126 0.43 -38.34 45.28
CA SER A 126 1.13 -39.61 45.50
C SER A 126 1.38 -40.40 44.22
N ARG A 127 0.70 -40.07 43.11
CA ARG A 127 1.00 -40.63 41.78
C ARG A 127 2.08 -39.85 41.03
N VAL A 128 2.23 -38.57 41.35
CA VAL A 128 3.27 -37.70 40.77
C VAL A 128 4.59 -37.91 41.49
N SER A 129 4.59 -37.86 42.82
CA SER A 129 5.80 -37.95 43.64
C SER A 129 5.60 -38.72 44.94
N GLN A 130 6.55 -39.62 45.24
CA GLN A 130 6.56 -40.47 46.44
C GLN A 130 7.30 -39.85 47.63
N ILE A 131 7.65 -38.56 47.57
CA ILE A 131 8.39 -37.89 48.65
C ILE A 131 7.60 -37.80 49.96
N LEU A 132 6.27 -37.76 49.86
CA LEU A 132 5.28 -37.80 50.93
C LEU A 132 4.25 -38.90 50.62
N SER A 133 3.70 -39.51 51.65
CA SER A 133 2.56 -40.43 51.52
C SER A 133 1.27 -39.70 51.13
N GLU A 134 0.25 -40.43 50.65
CA GLU A 134 -1.08 -39.87 50.34
C GLU A 134 -1.67 -39.05 51.50
N SER A 135 -1.58 -39.56 52.74
CA SER A 135 -2.08 -38.86 53.92
C SER A 135 -1.30 -37.59 54.20
N GLU A 136 0.02 -37.61 54.04
CA GLU A 136 0.88 -36.44 54.25
C GLU A 136 0.66 -35.37 53.18
N TRP A 137 0.42 -35.75 51.93
CA TRP A 137 0.04 -34.81 50.87
C TRP A 137 -1.32 -34.16 51.16
N ASN A 138 -2.32 -34.93 51.60
CA ASN A 138 -3.62 -34.38 52.01
C ASN A 138 -3.45 -33.36 53.14
N GLN A 139 -2.67 -33.70 54.18
CA GLN A 139 -2.37 -32.80 55.30
C GLN A 139 -1.62 -31.55 54.84
N TYR A 140 -0.64 -31.69 53.93
CA TYR A 140 0.12 -30.56 53.40
C TYR A 140 -0.79 -29.52 52.74
N PHE A 141 -1.67 -29.95 51.82
CA PHE A 141 -2.59 -29.06 51.12
C PHE A 141 -3.70 -28.52 52.02
N GLU A 142 -4.19 -29.31 52.99
CA GLU A 142 -5.13 -28.84 54.00
C GLU A 142 -4.53 -27.69 54.82
N TYR A 143 -3.31 -27.87 55.33
CA TYR A 143 -2.61 -26.84 56.10
C TYR A 143 -2.25 -25.63 55.24
N TYR A 144 -1.79 -25.84 54.00
CA TYR A 144 -1.53 -24.75 53.07
C TYR A 144 -2.80 -23.93 52.79
N ASN A 145 -3.94 -24.58 52.51
CA ASN A 145 -5.20 -23.89 52.26
C ASN A 145 -5.71 -23.15 53.49
N LYS A 146 -5.54 -23.72 54.69
CA LYS A 146 -5.87 -23.07 55.96
C LYS A 146 -5.01 -21.82 56.19
N LEU A 147 -3.70 -21.91 55.98
CA LEU A 147 -2.75 -20.79 56.08
C LEU A 147 -3.02 -19.72 55.01
N LYS A 148 -3.30 -20.12 53.77
CA LYS A 148 -3.66 -19.23 52.66
C LYS A 148 -4.98 -18.52 52.93
N GLY A 149 -5.98 -19.23 53.45
CA GLY A 149 -7.28 -18.67 53.85
C GLY A 149 -7.12 -17.63 54.96
N GLN A 150 -6.33 -17.94 56.00
CA GLN A 150 -6.01 -17.00 57.08
C GLN A 150 -5.24 -15.78 56.58
N LYS A 151 -4.24 -15.98 55.72
CA LYS A 151 -3.52 -14.87 55.08
C LYS A 151 -4.47 -14.00 54.25
N GLY A 152 -5.35 -14.60 53.46
CA GLY A 152 -6.35 -13.88 52.67
C GLY A 152 -7.38 -13.15 53.51
N GLU A 153 -7.80 -13.71 54.65
CA GLU A 153 -8.67 -13.04 55.61
C GLU A 153 -7.95 -11.87 56.29
N LEU A 154 -6.68 -12.03 56.66
CA LEU A 154 -5.85 -10.96 57.22
C LEU A 154 -5.61 -9.84 56.20
N GLU A 155 -5.31 -10.18 54.95
CA GLU A 155 -5.16 -9.21 53.85
C GLU A 155 -6.47 -8.49 53.56
N ARG A 156 -7.61 -9.21 53.56
CA ARG A 156 -8.94 -8.61 53.43
C ARG A 156 -9.24 -7.67 54.59
N LYS A 157 -8.95 -8.08 55.83
CA LYS A 157 -9.11 -7.22 57.02
C LYS A 157 -8.20 -6.01 56.98
N ARG A 158 -6.96 -6.16 56.53
CA ARG A 158 -6.03 -5.05 56.29
C ARG A 158 -6.59 -4.09 55.25
N ALA A 159 -7.10 -4.61 54.12
CA ALA A 159 -7.73 -3.79 53.09
C ALA A 159 -9.01 -3.10 53.59
N GLU A 160 -9.88 -3.80 54.33
CA GLU A 160 -11.07 -3.22 54.97
C GLU A 160 -10.70 -2.09 55.92
N LEU A 161 -9.73 -2.31 56.83
CA LEU A 161 -9.26 -1.30 57.78
C LEU A 161 -8.58 -0.12 57.07
N GLN A 162 -7.85 -0.40 55.99
CA GLN A 162 -7.26 0.62 55.13
C GLN A 162 -8.35 1.45 54.44
N THR A 163 -9.37 0.83 53.85
CA THR A 163 -10.51 1.52 53.24
C THR A 163 -11.28 2.34 54.27
N VAL A 164 -11.48 1.82 55.49
CA VAL A 164 -12.13 2.58 56.58
C VAL A 164 -11.30 3.80 56.96
N ALA A 165 -9.97 3.65 57.06
CA ALA A 165 -9.07 4.76 57.35
C ALA A 165 -9.06 5.79 56.21
N GLU A 166 -9.03 5.34 54.95
CA GLU A 166 -9.09 6.17 53.74
C GLU A 166 -10.40 6.94 53.64
N GLN A 167 -11.55 6.29 53.78
CA GLN A 167 -12.88 6.94 53.79
C GLN A 167 -13.01 7.96 54.92
N ARG A 168 -12.48 7.63 56.11
CA ARG A 168 -12.44 8.59 57.22
C ARG A 168 -11.55 9.78 56.89
N ASN A 169 -10.39 9.54 56.29
CA ASN A 169 -9.44 10.58 55.90
C ASN A 169 -9.99 11.47 54.79
N GLU A 170 -10.67 10.90 53.80
CA GLU A 170 -11.38 11.60 52.72
C GLU A 170 -12.47 12.52 53.29
N ARG A 171 -13.32 11.99 54.19
CA ARG A 171 -14.32 12.81 54.88
C ARG A 171 -13.69 13.97 55.65
N LEU A 172 -12.57 13.73 56.33
CA LEU A 172 -11.84 14.76 57.06
C LEU A 172 -11.21 15.79 56.10
N SER A 173 -10.69 15.35 54.95
CA SER A 173 -10.17 16.21 53.88
C SER A 173 -11.27 17.11 53.32
N ASN A 174 -12.49 16.60 53.11
CA ASN A 174 -13.62 17.41 52.64
C ASN A 174 -14.05 18.45 53.67
N ILE A 175 -14.09 18.08 54.96
CA ILE A 175 -14.32 19.04 56.06
C ILE A 175 -13.23 20.13 56.08
N PHE A 176 -11.98 19.76 55.79
CA PHE A 176 -10.90 20.73 55.66
C PHE A 176 -11.09 21.63 54.43
N LEU A 177 -11.47 21.10 53.27
CA LEU A 177 -11.70 21.89 52.07
C LEU A 177 -12.84 22.89 52.25
N GLU A 178 -13.93 22.51 52.91
CA GLU A 178 -15.03 23.43 53.24
C GLU A 178 -14.56 24.59 54.13
N LYS A 179 -13.77 24.29 55.16
CA LYS A 179 -13.16 25.30 56.04
C LYS A 179 -12.15 26.17 55.29
N PHE A 180 -11.37 25.55 54.41
CA PHE A 180 -10.37 26.22 53.60
C PHE A 180 -11.03 27.19 52.63
N GLN A 181 -12.08 26.78 51.93
CA GLN A 181 -12.85 27.61 51.01
C GLN A 181 -13.41 28.86 51.69
N LYS A 182 -14.10 28.69 52.83
CA LYS A 182 -14.65 29.83 53.59
C LYS A 182 -13.56 30.82 53.97
N THR A 183 -12.41 30.32 54.40
CA THR A 183 -11.29 31.18 54.82
C THR A 183 -10.54 31.79 53.63
N ALA A 184 -10.46 31.10 52.50
CA ALA A 184 -9.89 31.57 51.25
C ALA A 184 -10.71 32.72 50.65
N GLU A 185 -12.04 32.63 50.71
CA GLU A 185 -12.94 33.72 50.34
C GLU A 185 -12.73 34.94 51.23
N GLU A 186 -12.63 34.76 52.56
CA GLU A 186 -12.29 35.85 53.50
C GLU A 186 -10.92 36.48 53.18
N LEU A 187 -9.91 35.66 52.83
CA LEU A 187 -8.58 36.14 52.44
C LEU A 187 -8.59 36.96 51.15
N LEU A 188 -9.39 36.57 50.16
CA LEU A 188 -9.52 37.31 48.89
C LEU A 188 -10.17 38.68 49.07
N HIS A 189 -11.13 38.81 49.98
CA HIS A 189 -11.82 40.07 50.25
C HIS A 189 -10.92 41.09 50.97
N ASN A 190 -9.93 40.62 51.74
CA ASN A 190 -9.03 41.47 52.54
C ASN A 190 -7.83 42.05 51.77
N ASN A 191 -7.96 42.18 50.44
CA ASN A 191 -7.00 42.79 49.52
C ASN A 191 -5.59 42.18 49.60
N LEU A 192 -5.37 41.13 48.80
CA LEU A 192 -4.15 40.30 48.73
C LEU A 192 -2.88 41.02 48.23
N GLY A 193 -2.83 42.35 48.16
CA GLY A 193 -1.71 43.11 47.58
C GLY A 193 -0.34 42.85 48.23
N HIS A 194 -0.31 42.17 49.37
CA HIS A 194 0.89 41.75 50.08
C HIS A 194 1.14 40.23 50.03
N LEU A 195 0.24 39.43 49.43
CA LEU A 195 0.41 37.97 49.35
C LEU A 195 1.57 37.62 48.41
N ASN A 196 2.46 36.71 48.84
CA ASN A 196 3.48 36.14 47.96
C ASN A 196 2.79 35.59 46.70
N GLU A 197 3.30 35.96 45.52
CA GLU A 197 2.70 35.62 44.22
C GLU A 197 2.40 34.13 44.09
N LYS A 198 3.29 33.28 44.63
CA LYS A 198 3.12 31.82 44.63
C LYS A 198 1.94 31.36 45.49
N LEU A 199 1.77 31.93 46.68
CA LEU A 199 0.62 31.60 47.54
C LEU A 199 -0.69 32.14 46.96
N ALA A 200 -0.66 33.30 46.30
CA ALA A 200 -1.82 33.84 45.59
C ALA A 200 -2.22 32.92 44.42
N GLN A 201 -1.24 32.40 43.68
CA GLN A 201 -1.48 31.43 42.59
C GLN A 201 -2.10 30.13 43.12
N GLU A 202 -1.59 29.55 44.21
CA GLU A 202 -2.18 28.34 44.80
C GLU A 202 -3.62 28.58 45.30
N LEU A 203 -3.91 29.74 45.88
CA LEU A 203 -5.26 30.12 46.29
C LEU A 203 -6.22 30.27 45.09
N GLN A 204 -5.75 30.82 43.98
CA GLN A 204 -6.53 30.93 42.73
C GLN A 204 -6.74 29.57 42.07
N LEU A 205 -5.72 28.70 42.07
CA LEU A 205 -5.83 27.32 41.57
C LEU A 205 -6.84 26.52 42.40
N PHE A 206 -6.80 26.65 43.73
CA PHE A 206 -7.79 26.04 44.61
C PHE A 206 -9.22 26.40 44.19
N ILE A 207 -9.54 27.69 44.04
CA ILE A 207 -10.89 28.15 43.66
C ILE A 207 -11.28 27.62 42.28
N LYS A 208 -10.36 27.70 41.30
CA LYS A 208 -10.60 27.19 39.96
C LYS A 208 -10.91 25.69 39.94
N TYR A 209 -10.25 24.89 40.77
CA TYR A 209 -10.50 23.45 40.85
C TYR A 209 -11.78 23.15 41.62
N GLN A 210 -12.05 23.89 42.70
CA GLN A 210 -13.28 23.78 43.46
C GLN A 210 -14.53 24.09 42.61
N ASP A 211 -14.50 25.17 41.81
CA ASP A 211 -15.60 25.55 40.90
C ASP A 211 -15.87 24.50 39.80
N ARG A 212 -14.88 23.66 39.50
CA ARG A 212 -14.99 22.56 38.52
C ARG A 212 -15.40 21.23 39.15
N GLY A 213 -15.53 21.16 40.47
CA GLY A 213 -15.77 19.92 41.21
C GLY A 213 -14.58 18.95 41.20
N ASP A 214 -13.35 19.45 41.02
CA ASP A 214 -12.11 18.66 41.00
C ASP A 214 -11.49 18.65 42.42
N GLU A 215 -12.08 17.87 43.32
CA GLU A 215 -11.76 17.86 44.77
C GLU A 215 -10.29 17.48 45.06
N ASP A 216 -9.71 16.54 44.30
CA ASP A 216 -8.32 16.12 44.47
C ASP A 216 -7.33 17.25 44.17
N ARG A 217 -7.56 17.98 43.07
CA ARG A 217 -6.70 19.12 42.72
C ARG A 217 -6.94 20.32 43.61
N ALA A 218 -8.18 20.53 44.08
CA ALA A 218 -8.48 21.52 45.09
C ALA A 218 -7.71 21.19 46.39
N PHE A 219 -7.75 19.95 46.86
CA PHE A 219 -6.99 19.53 48.05
C PHE A 219 -5.49 19.76 47.89
N SER A 220 -4.92 19.40 46.73
CA SER A 220 -3.50 19.61 46.44
C SER A 220 -3.11 21.10 46.52
N ALA A 221 -3.91 21.98 45.91
CA ALA A 221 -3.69 23.43 45.96
C ALA A 221 -3.83 23.99 47.39
N ALA A 222 -4.86 23.57 48.14
CA ALA A 222 -5.03 23.95 49.54
C ALA A 222 -3.86 23.49 50.42
N ASN A 223 -3.36 22.27 50.18
CA ASN A 223 -2.20 21.73 50.88
C ASN A 223 -0.91 22.51 50.56
N ASN A 224 -0.68 22.84 49.29
CA ASN A 224 0.45 23.66 48.85
C ASN A 224 0.39 25.07 49.46
N PHE A 225 -0.81 25.61 49.67
CA PHE A 225 -1.01 26.88 50.33
C PHE A 225 -0.68 26.80 51.83
N THR A 226 -1.18 25.79 52.56
CA THR A 226 -1.01 25.71 54.03
C THR A 226 0.35 25.21 54.48
N THR A 227 1.00 24.32 53.72
CA THR A 227 2.25 23.66 54.14
C THR A 227 3.39 24.65 54.45
N PRO A 228 3.68 25.65 53.59
CA PRO A 228 4.71 26.65 53.91
C PRO A 228 4.36 27.50 55.14
N LEU A 229 3.07 27.71 55.40
CA LEU A 229 2.57 28.52 56.51
C LEU A 229 2.63 27.76 57.85
N ILE A 230 2.46 26.44 57.84
CA ILE A 230 2.70 25.57 59.00
C ILE A 230 4.16 25.64 59.42
N LEU A 231 5.07 25.46 58.45
CA LEU A 231 6.50 25.60 58.68
C LEU A 231 6.82 26.98 59.26
N PHE A 232 6.22 28.04 58.69
CA PHE A 232 6.41 29.37 59.23
C PHE A 232 5.92 29.53 60.67
N GLU A 233 4.76 28.99 61.05
CA GLU A 233 4.29 29.07 62.44
C GLU A 233 5.19 28.29 63.42
N GLU A 234 5.70 27.13 63.00
CA GLU A 234 6.56 26.28 63.82
C GLU A 234 7.97 26.87 63.99
N TYR A 235 8.53 27.44 62.93
CA TYR A 235 9.90 27.97 62.91
C TYR A 235 9.99 29.48 63.11
N GLY A 236 8.89 30.23 62.94
CA GLY A 236 8.86 31.70 62.91
C GLY A 236 9.26 32.39 64.22
N SER A 237 9.21 31.66 65.34
CA SER A 237 9.70 32.11 66.65
C SER A 237 11.09 31.57 67.01
N MET A 238 11.71 30.77 66.15
CA MET A 238 13.03 30.17 66.39
C MET A 238 14.14 31.14 65.95
N THR A 239 15.25 31.14 66.68
CA THR A 239 16.49 31.81 66.23
C THR A 239 17.15 31.01 65.11
N ASP A 240 18.02 31.64 64.33
CA ASP A 240 18.76 30.97 63.25
C ASP A 240 19.52 29.73 63.75
N GLU A 241 20.05 29.74 64.97
CA GLU A 241 20.68 28.56 65.58
C GLU A 241 19.69 27.44 65.90
N GLN A 242 18.47 27.77 66.30
CA GLN A 242 17.41 26.79 66.59
C GLN A 242 16.88 26.15 65.31
N ILE A 243 16.69 26.93 64.25
CA ILE A 243 16.33 26.44 62.91
C ILE A 243 17.42 25.51 62.38
N LYS A 244 18.69 25.93 62.54
CA LYS A 244 19.85 25.11 62.16
C LYS A 244 19.92 23.79 62.91
N LEU A 245 19.56 23.78 64.19
CA LEU A 245 19.52 22.55 64.98
C LEU A 245 18.40 21.60 64.51
N GLU A 246 17.22 22.13 64.22
CA GLU A 246 16.05 21.31 63.87
C GLU A 246 16.14 20.73 62.45
N ILE A 247 16.64 21.50 61.48
CA ILE A 247 16.88 20.99 60.11
C ILE A 247 17.94 19.88 60.13
N ASN A 248 18.98 20.01 60.95
CA ASN A 248 19.97 18.94 61.11
C ASN A 248 19.37 17.65 61.67
N LYS A 249 18.42 17.72 62.61
CA LYS A 249 17.70 16.54 63.10
C LYS A 249 16.86 15.88 62.01
N LEU A 250 16.15 16.67 61.18
CA LEU A 250 15.33 16.15 60.09
C LEU A 250 16.18 15.45 59.02
N LEU A 251 17.36 16.01 58.70
CA LEU A 251 18.29 15.46 57.73
C LEU A 251 19.01 14.20 58.25
N ASP A 252 19.24 14.07 59.56
CA ASP A 252 19.78 12.85 60.17
C ASP A 252 18.81 11.66 60.08
N VAL A 253 17.50 11.90 60.12
CA VAL A 253 16.46 10.85 59.99
C VAL A 253 16.36 10.33 58.55
N ALA A 254 16.63 11.17 57.55
CA ALA A 254 16.50 10.83 56.12
C ALA A 254 17.68 10.03 55.53
N LYS A 255 18.76 9.79 56.30
CA LYS A 255 20.00 9.11 55.85
C LYS A 255 20.63 9.69 54.56
N THR A 256 20.45 10.99 54.30
CA THR A 256 21.03 11.67 53.13
C THR A 256 22.53 11.96 53.32
N GLU A 257 23.29 11.98 52.22
CA GLU A 257 24.73 12.25 52.25
C GLU A 257 25.05 13.70 52.64
N PRO A 258 26.20 13.98 53.29
CA PRO A 258 26.51 15.31 53.86
C PRO A 258 26.43 16.49 52.87
N ALA A 259 26.72 16.28 51.59
CA ALA A 259 26.64 17.32 50.57
C ALA A 259 25.18 17.69 50.23
N GLU A 260 24.30 16.70 50.12
CA GLU A 260 22.87 16.90 49.86
C GLU A 260 22.17 17.60 51.05
N ARG A 261 22.71 17.42 52.26
CA ARG A 261 22.22 18.09 53.47
C ARG A 261 22.43 19.59 53.45
N GLU A 262 23.58 20.06 52.95
CA GLU A 262 23.89 21.49 52.95
C GLU A 262 23.09 22.25 51.88
N ASP A 263 22.83 21.64 50.73
CA ASP A 263 21.98 22.19 49.68
C ASP A 263 20.50 22.19 50.11
N ALA A 264 20.02 21.10 50.72
CA ALA A 264 18.68 21.06 51.30
C ALA A 264 18.51 22.09 52.44
N PHE A 265 19.53 22.27 53.27
CA PHE A 265 19.54 23.28 54.33
C PHE A 265 19.45 24.70 53.75
N LYS A 266 20.25 25.04 52.74
CA LYS A 266 20.21 26.36 52.07
C LYS A 266 18.87 26.59 51.39
N GLU A 267 18.28 25.57 50.78
CA GLU A 267 16.97 25.67 50.15
C GLU A 267 15.86 25.91 51.19
N ILE A 268 15.88 25.20 52.32
CA ILE A 268 14.92 25.37 53.42
C ILE A 268 15.09 26.74 54.08
N LEU A 269 16.33 27.18 54.33
CA LEU A 269 16.61 28.48 54.94
C LEU A 269 16.17 29.64 54.04
N ASN A 270 16.47 29.56 52.74
CA ASN A 270 16.02 30.57 51.77
C ASN A 270 14.49 30.62 51.64
N LYS A 271 13.83 29.46 51.66
CA LYS A 271 12.35 29.38 51.74
C LYS A 271 11.86 30.05 53.03
N TYR A 272 12.46 29.74 54.17
CA TYR A 272 12.09 30.31 55.47
C TYR A 272 12.23 31.84 55.50
N GLU A 273 13.37 32.39 55.10
CA GLU A 273 13.61 33.85 55.05
C GLU A 273 12.60 34.56 54.13
N THR A 274 12.32 33.95 52.97
CA THR A 274 11.32 34.46 52.01
C THR A 274 9.91 34.47 52.62
N TYR A 275 9.52 33.41 53.34
CA TYR A 275 8.20 33.32 53.97
C TYR A 275 8.09 34.18 55.25
N GLN A 276 9.19 34.44 55.95
CA GLN A 276 9.22 35.29 57.16
C GLN A 276 9.02 36.76 56.84
N ALA A 277 9.76 37.29 55.86
CA ALA A 277 9.57 38.65 55.39
C ALA A 277 8.13 38.87 54.87
N PHE A 278 7.60 37.84 54.20
CA PHE A 278 6.22 37.82 53.72
C PHE A 278 5.20 37.85 54.87
N TYR A 279 5.30 36.95 55.85
CA TYR A 279 4.31 36.84 56.92
C TYR A 279 4.29 38.06 57.85
N LEU A 280 5.45 38.66 58.12
CA LEU A 280 5.57 39.87 58.94
C LEU A 280 4.95 41.11 58.26
N GLY A 281 4.86 41.12 56.92
CA GLY A 281 4.21 42.18 56.14
C GLY A 281 2.68 42.09 56.11
N LEU A 282 2.09 41.04 56.67
CA LEU A 282 0.63 40.83 56.67
C LEU A 282 -0.06 41.58 57.81
N SER A 283 -1.26 42.11 57.52
CA SER A 283 -2.14 42.69 58.54
C SER A 283 -2.47 41.67 59.65
N GLU A 284 -2.76 42.13 60.86
CA GLU A 284 -3.14 41.21 61.96
C GLU A 284 -4.38 40.37 61.61
N GLU A 285 -5.33 40.94 60.88
CA GLU A 285 -6.53 40.23 60.41
C GLU A 285 -6.17 39.10 59.44
N THR A 286 -5.30 39.37 58.46
CA THR A 286 -4.79 38.37 57.51
C THR A 286 -3.99 37.27 58.22
N ARG A 287 -3.18 37.63 59.21
CA ARG A 287 -2.45 36.64 60.04
C ARG A 287 -3.39 35.75 60.85
N GLY A 288 -4.48 36.31 61.39
CA GLY A 288 -5.52 35.56 62.07
C GLY A 288 -6.25 34.57 61.16
N LEU A 289 -6.52 34.95 59.90
CA LEU A 289 -7.09 34.08 58.87
C LEU A 289 -6.16 32.92 58.52
N ILE A 290 -4.88 33.22 58.24
CA ILE A 290 -3.87 32.20 57.95
C ILE A 290 -3.72 31.23 59.12
N LYS A 291 -3.67 31.73 60.35
CA LYS A 291 -3.57 30.88 61.54
C LYS A 291 -4.73 29.89 61.64
N ARG A 292 -5.97 30.31 61.34
CA ARG A 292 -7.13 29.40 61.31
C ARG A 292 -6.97 28.28 60.27
N LEU A 293 -6.40 28.56 59.10
CA LEU A 293 -6.11 27.56 58.06
C LEU A 293 -5.04 26.56 58.52
N VAL A 294 -3.96 27.09 59.10
CA VAL A 294 -2.84 26.30 59.63
C VAL A 294 -3.31 25.38 60.75
N ASP A 295 -4.07 25.89 61.72
CA ASP A 295 -4.66 25.11 62.81
C ASP A 295 -5.59 24.02 62.28
N SER A 296 -6.43 24.34 61.29
CA SER A 296 -7.35 23.37 60.67
C SER A 296 -6.60 22.27 59.91
N LYS A 297 -5.46 22.57 59.29
CA LYS A 297 -4.62 21.60 58.60
C LYS A 297 -3.85 20.71 59.60
N LYS A 298 -3.28 21.28 60.65
CA LYS A 298 -2.64 20.50 61.73
C LYS A 298 -3.62 19.52 62.38
N GLU A 299 -4.85 19.96 62.63
CA GLU A 299 -5.90 19.08 63.15
C GLU A 299 -6.28 17.97 62.15
N LEU A 300 -6.34 18.27 60.84
CA LEU A 300 -6.54 17.26 59.80
C LEU A 300 -5.44 16.18 59.85
N GLU A 301 -4.17 16.60 59.85
CA GLU A 301 -3.02 15.68 59.86
C GLU A 301 -2.99 14.80 61.11
N ARG A 302 -3.27 15.40 62.28
CA ARG A 302 -3.39 14.65 63.55
C ARG A 302 -4.50 13.60 63.48
N GLN A 303 -5.65 13.93 62.89
CA GLN A 303 -6.77 13.01 62.75
C GLN A 303 -6.51 11.91 61.71
N HIS A 304 -5.81 12.23 60.61
CA HIS A 304 -5.33 11.23 59.65
C HIS A 304 -4.36 10.24 60.32
N GLN A 305 -3.40 10.74 61.07
CA GLN A 305 -2.45 9.90 61.81
C GLN A 305 -3.17 8.99 62.82
N LEU A 306 -4.12 9.53 63.59
CA LEU A 306 -4.92 8.77 64.54
C LEU A 306 -5.77 7.69 63.85
N SER A 307 -6.33 8.00 62.67
CA SER A 307 -7.08 7.05 61.84
C SER A 307 -6.22 5.84 61.45
N TRP A 308 -5.00 6.08 60.97
CA TRP A 308 -4.05 5.03 60.61
C TRP A 308 -3.55 4.23 61.82
N GLN A 309 -3.23 4.89 62.94
CA GLN A 309 -2.83 4.21 64.17
C GLN A 309 -3.95 3.31 64.70
N THR A 310 -5.20 3.76 64.64
CA THR A 310 -6.37 2.96 65.05
C THR A 310 -6.48 1.70 64.17
N ALA A 311 -6.37 1.85 62.85
CA ALA A 311 -6.38 0.72 61.92
C ALA A 311 -5.23 -0.26 62.18
N GLU A 312 -4.03 0.25 62.48
CA GLU A 312 -2.85 -0.58 62.78
C GLU A 312 -3.01 -1.33 64.11
N GLU A 313 -3.53 -0.68 65.15
CA GLU A 313 -3.81 -1.31 66.45
C GLU A 313 -4.89 -2.39 66.34
N GLU A 314 -5.94 -2.15 65.56
CA GLU A 314 -6.97 -3.16 65.27
C GLU A 314 -6.39 -4.34 64.50
N LEU A 315 -5.54 -4.09 63.50
CA LEU A 315 -4.84 -5.15 62.79
C LEU A 315 -3.93 -5.97 63.72
N LYS A 316 -3.19 -5.31 64.62
CA LYS A 316 -2.36 -6.00 65.64
C LYS A 316 -3.19 -6.86 66.58
N LYS A 317 -4.35 -6.37 67.03
CA LYS A 317 -5.30 -7.15 67.83
C LYS A 317 -5.78 -8.39 67.07
N ILE A 318 -6.14 -8.24 65.80
CA ILE A 318 -6.55 -9.36 64.93
C ILE A 318 -5.42 -10.38 64.78
N ILE A 319 -4.19 -9.94 64.48
CA ILE A 319 -3.00 -10.81 64.38
C ILE A 319 -2.80 -11.59 65.68
N SER A 320 -2.74 -10.89 66.82
CA SER A 320 -2.50 -11.52 68.12
C SER A 320 -3.59 -12.53 68.52
N SER A 321 -4.86 -12.26 68.18
CA SER A 321 -5.97 -13.20 68.42
C SER A 321 -5.92 -14.43 67.50
N THR A 322 -5.36 -14.27 66.29
CA THR A 322 -5.18 -15.34 65.30
C THR A 322 -3.96 -16.22 65.65
N GLU A 323 -2.99 -15.69 66.40
CA GLU A 323 -1.82 -16.43 66.87
C GLU A 323 -2.09 -17.25 68.15
N GLN A 324 -3.07 -16.85 68.96
CA GLN A 324 -3.38 -17.49 70.26
C GLN A 324 -4.27 -18.75 70.17
N GLY A 325 -4.81 -19.10 69.01
CA GLY A 325 -5.53 -20.36 68.82
C GLY A 325 -4.58 -21.56 68.88
N SER A 326 -4.61 -22.33 69.97
CA SER A 326 -3.73 -23.50 70.18
C SER A 326 -3.80 -24.56 69.06
N GLY A 327 -4.93 -24.67 68.36
CA GLY A 327 -5.09 -25.51 67.17
C GLY A 327 -4.47 -24.96 65.87
N GLN A 328 -4.00 -23.70 65.86
CA GLN A 328 -3.31 -23.07 64.72
C GLN A 328 -1.79 -23.26 64.80
N ILE A 329 -1.23 -23.23 66.01
CA ILE A 329 0.21 -23.46 66.26
C ILE A 329 0.60 -24.88 65.85
N ILE A 330 -0.23 -25.89 66.14
CA ILE A 330 0.00 -27.30 65.77
C ILE A 330 -0.01 -27.45 64.23
N SER A 331 -0.99 -26.88 63.53
CA SER A 331 -1.05 -26.94 62.06
C SER A 331 0.11 -26.22 61.37
N ALA A 332 0.67 -25.16 61.96
CA ALA A 332 1.83 -24.45 61.40
C ALA A 332 3.13 -25.25 61.58
N GLN A 333 3.33 -25.89 62.75
CA GLN A 333 4.51 -26.73 63.00
C GLN A 333 4.49 -28.00 62.14
N GLU A 334 3.34 -28.64 62.00
CA GLU A 334 3.18 -29.82 61.13
C GLU A 334 3.36 -29.45 59.65
N TYR A 335 2.84 -28.30 59.21
CA TYR A 335 3.11 -27.77 57.87
C TYR A 335 4.59 -27.51 57.63
N LEU A 336 5.29 -26.89 58.58
CA LEU A 336 6.75 -26.66 58.48
C LEU A 336 7.53 -27.97 58.41
N LEU A 337 7.10 -29.01 59.15
CA LEU A 337 7.72 -30.34 59.09
C LEU A 337 7.53 -31.00 57.72
N LEU A 338 6.33 -30.94 57.14
CA LEU A 338 6.06 -31.44 55.79
C LEU A 338 6.83 -30.64 54.72
N ASN A 339 6.89 -29.32 54.85
CA ASN A 339 7.64 -28.47 53.93
C ASN A 339 9.16 -28.72 54.02
N LYS A 340 9.67 -29.05 55.22
CA LYS A 340 11.05 -29.48 55.42
C LYS A 340 11.32 -30.81 54.71
N LYS A 341 10.43 -31.81 54.84
CA LYS A 341 10.55 -33.09 54.10
C LYS A 341 10.59 -32.87 52.58
N ILE A 342 9.75 -31.96 52.07
CA ILE A 342 9.74 -31.58 50.65
C ILE A 342 11.08 -30.94 50.27
N SER A 343 11.57 -29.99 51.08
CA SER A 343 12.82 -29.27 50.83
C SER A 343 14.06 -30.19 50.85
N GLU A 344 14.09 -31.18 51.75
CA GLU A 344 15.18 -32.17 51.84
C GLU A 344 15.23 -33.11 50.62
N LYS A 345 14.10 -33.34 49.95
CA LYS A 345 13.98 -34.18 48.75
C LYS A 345 13.66 -33.37 47.49
N ASN A 346 13.94 -32.07 47.49
CA ASN A 346 13.48 -31.16 46.44
C ASN A 346 13.97 -31.55 45.04
N SER A 347 15.23 -31.98 44.92
CA SER A 347 15.77 -32.45 43.63
C SER A 347 14.97 -33.62 43.05
N GLN A 348 14.48 -34.54 43.90
CA GLN A 348 13.62 -35.64 43.46
C GLN A 348 12.23 -35.13 43.06
N LEU A 349 11.65 -34.19 43.83
CA LEU A 349 10.36 -33.58 43.50
C LEU A 349 10.40 -32.87 42.14
N VAL A 350 11.48 -32.14 41.84
CA VAL A 350 11.70 -31.48 40.55
C VAL A 350 11.73 -32.50 39.41
N LEU A 351 12.46 -33.60 39.58
CA LEU A 351 12.53 -34.68 38.57
C LEU A 351 11.16 -35.35 38.38
N ASP A 352 10.49 -35.73 39.47
CA ASP A 352 9.16 -36.34 39.46
C ASP A 352 8.13 -35.44 38.72
N CYS A 353 8.16 -34.14 39.01
CA CYS A 353 7.29 -33.17 38.34
C CYS A 353 7.65 -33.03 36.85
N ARG A 354 8.93 -32.94 36.48
CA ARG A 354 9.34 -32.87 35.06
C ARG A 354 8.90 -34.11 34.29
N ASP A 355 9.10 -35.30 34.83
CA ASP A 355 8.70 -36.56 34.21
C ASP A 355 7.18 -36.67 34.08
N PHE A 356 6.43 -36.15 35.05
CA PHE A 356 4.98 -36.05 34.95
C PHE A 356 4.55 -35.04 33.89
N LEU A 357 5.05 -33.81 33.93
CA LEU A 357 4.69 -32.76 32.96
C LEU A 357 5.05 -33.15 31.52
N LYS A 358 6.18 -33.84 31.30
CA LYS A 358 6.56 -34.36 29.98
C LYS A 358 5.58 -35.41 29.44
N ARG A 359 5.02 -36.25 30.32
CA ARG A 359 3.96 -37.20 29.93
C ARG A 359 2.66 -36.47 29.58
N ILE A 360 2.30 -35.45 30.35
CA ILE A 360 1.13 -34.61 30.06
C ILE A 360 1.33 -33.82 28.77
N GLU A 361 2.53 -33.33 28.49
CA GLU A 361 2.88 -32.63 27.26
C GLU A 361 2.57 -33.45 26.02
N GLN A 362 2.90 -34.74 26.03
CA GLN A 362 2.56 -35.63 24.93
C GLN A 362 1.03 -35.68 24.69
N ILE A 363 0.24 -35.85 25.76
CA ILE A 363 -1.23 -35.89 25.68
C ILE A 363 -1.80 -34.55 25.20
N VAL A 364 -1.30 -33.43 25.74
CA VAL A 364 -1.75 -32.08 25.35
C VAL A 364 -1.39 -31.80 23.88
N SER A 365 -0.23 -32.24 23.41
CA SER A 365 0.20 -32.05 22.02
C SER A 365 -0.67 -32.79 21.01
N GLU A 366 -1.27 -33.93 21.40
CA GLU A 366 -2.23 -34.68 20.57
C GLU A 366 -3.60 -33.98 20.47
N HIS A 367 -3.90 -33.06 21.40
CA HIS A 367 -5.18 -32.34 21.47
C HIS A 367 -5.04 -30.84 21.23
N THR A 368 -3.89 -30.38 20.75
CA THR A 368 -3.64 -28.97 20.46
C THR A 368 -3.04 -28.80 19.07
N LEU A 369 -3.37 -27.69 18.42
CA LEU A 369 -2.79 -27.32 17.14
C LEU A 369 -1.61 -26.38 17.37
N SER A 370 -0.45 -26.72 16.78
CA SER A 370 0.70 -25.81 16.78
C SER A 370 0.42 -24.64 15.83
N VAL A 371 0.52 -23.41 16.34
CA VAL A 371 0.22 -22.19 15.58
C VAL A 371 1.39 -21.22 15.69
N ASN A 372 1.85 -20.72 14.54
CA ASN A 372 2.94 -19.74 14.48
C ASN A 372 2.40 -18.31 14.54
N PHE A 373 2.78 -17.55 15.57
CA PHE A 373 2.35 -16.17 15.76
C PHE A 373 3.40 -15.19 15.26
N ILE A 374 2.97 -14.29 14.37
CA ILE A 374 3.79 -13.22 13.81
C ILE A 374 3.49 -11.94 14.60
N SER A 375 4.53 -11.27 15.09
CA SER A 375 4.38 -9.94 15.73
C SER A 375 3.75 -8.96 14.74
N TYR A 376 2.80 -8.13 15.19
CA TYR A 376 2.22 -7.09 14.32
C TYR A 376 3.30 -6.16 13.77
N LYS A 377 4.43 -5.96 14.47
CA LYS A 377 5.56 -5.16 13.96
C LYS A 377 6.25 -5.76 12.74
N ASN A 378 6.08 -7.06 12.52
CA ASN A 378 6.72 -7.80 11.44
C ASN A 378 5.70 -8.14 10.32
N ILE A 379 4.45 -7.72 10.48
CA ILE A 379 3.34 -8.09 9.60
C ILE A 379 3.47 -7.48 8.19
N GLU A 380 4.24 -6.40 8.08
CA GLU A 380 4.57 -5.73 6.82
C GLU A 380 5.36 -6.63 5.86
N SER A 381 6.03 -7.66 6.40
CA SER A 381 6.74 -8.67 5.62
C SER A 381 5.92 -9.93 5.33
N ASP A 382 4.64 -9.95 5.73
CA ASP A 382 3.74 -11.08 5.47
C ASP A 382 3.01 -10.90 4.13
N ASN A 383 3.51 -11.60 3.12
CA ASN A 383 2.97 -11.59 1.77
C ASN A 383 1.52 -12.11 1.67
N LYS A 384 1.03 -12.84 2.68
CA LYS A 384 -0.38 -13.26 2.72
C LYS A 384 -1.34 -12.11 3.00
N LEU A 385 -0.87 -11.05 3.66
CA LEU A 385 -1.69 -9.87 4.03
C LEU A 385 -1.55 -8.72 3.05
N ASN A 386 -0.38 -8.58 2.43
CA ASN A 386 -0.15 -7.57 1.41
C ASN A 386 0.51 -8.20 0.18
N PRO A 387 -0.28 -8.83 -0.71
CA PRO A 387 0.28 -9.49 -1.89
C PRO A 387 0.95 -8.52 -2.85
N PHE A 388 0.68 -7.21 -2.76
CA PHE A 388 1.26 -6.20 -3.67
C PHE A 388 2.63 -5.69 -3.24
N GLY A 389 3.05 -5.96 -1.99
CA GLY A 389 4.29 -5.45 -1.43
C GLY A 389 4.27 -3.93 -1.28
N GLY A 390 4.58 -3.44 -0.09
CA GLY A 390 4.65 -1.99 0.11
C GLY A 390 5.03 -1.64 1.53
N THR A 391 5.97 -0.70 1.67
CA THR A 391 6.30 -0.01 2.92
C THR A 391 5.19 0.98 3.27
N GLU A 392 3.96 0.51 3.49
CA GLU A 392 2.95 1.34 4.13
C GLU A 392 3.27 1.34 5.63
N SER A 393 3.85 2.44 6.12
CA SER A 393 4.39 2.59 7.49
C SER A 393 3.38 2.32 8.61
N ASP A 394 2.10 2.18 8.26
CA ASP A 394 0.99 2.17 9.20
C ASP A 394 0.18 0.87 9.15
N VAL A 395 0.53 -0.13 8.33
CA VAL A 395 -0.22 -1.41 8.23
C VAL A 395 -0.32 -2.09 9.58
N SER A 396 0.80 -2.15 10.30
CA SER A 396 0.90 -2.69 11.65
C SER A 396 -0.08 -2.00 12.61
N LEU A 397 -0.20 -0.68 12.52
CA LEU A 397 -1.05 0.14 13.39
C LEU A 397 -2.54 0.01 13.03
N LEU A 398 -2.88 0.06 11.73
CA LEU A 398 -4.24 -0.12 11.23
C LEU A 398 -4.80 -1.48 11.64
N LEU A 399 -4.00 -2.54 11.50
CA LEU A 399 -4.38 -3.89 11.89
C LEU A 399 -4.53 -4.03 13.41
N GLN A 400 -3.66 -3.39 14.21
CA GLN A 400 -3.84 -3.37 15.67
C GLN A 400 -5.14 -2.65 16.06
N HIS A 401 -5.52 -1.60 15.33
CA HIS A 401 -6.74 -0.86 15.59
C HIS A 401 -8.00 -1.66 15.24
N ILE A 402 -8.06 -2.29 14.06
CA ILE A 402 -9.24 -3.07 13.68
C ILE A 402 -9.46 -4.29 14.58
N ASP A 403 -8.38 -4.85 15.14
CA ASP A 403 -8.44 -6.01 16.04
C ASP A 403 -8.69 -5.66 17.49
N HIS A 404 -8.50 -4.39 17.86
CA HIS A 404 -8.77 -3.95 19.21
C HIS A 404 -10.27 -4.15 19.53
N PRO A 405 -10.65 -4.96 20.55
CA PRO A 405 -12.04 -5.41 20.73
C PRO A 405 -13.08 -4.28 20.85
N ALA A 406 -12.71 -3.17 21.50
CA ALA A 406 -13.59 -2.00 21.61
C ALA A 406 -13.81 -1.28 20.27
N LEU A 407 -12.76 -1.14 19.45
CA LEU A 407 -12.86 -0.44 18.17
C LEU A 407 -13.54 -1.34 17.12
N ARG A 408 -13.21 -2.64 17.11
CA ARG A 408 -13.91 -3.65 16.31
C ARG A 408 -15.42 -3.58 16.50
N ARG A 409 -15.88 -3.65 17.76
CA ARG A 409 -17.32 -3.59 18.09
C ARG A 409 -17.98 -2.29 17.66
N LEU A 410 -17.27 -1.17 17.67
CA LEU A 410 -17.78 0.10 17.15
C LEU A 410 -17.96 0.04 15.64
N ILE A 411 -16.96 -0.45 14.90
CA ILE A 411 -17.02 -0.61 13.44
C ILE A 411 -18.15 -1.57 13.06
N GLU A 412 -18.22 -2.73 13.70
CA GLU A 412 -19.26 -3.74 13.50
C GLU A 412 -20.65 -3.17 13.77
N LYS A 413 -20.83 -2.41 14.86
CA LYS A 413 -22.10 -1.76 15.19
C LYS A 413 -22.48 -0.67 14.19
N ASP A 414 -21.53 0.15 13.77
CA ASP A 414 -21.80 1.29 12.90
C ASP A 414 -22.07 0.86 11.46
N LEU A 415 -21.36 -0.14 10.94
CA LEU A 415 -21.55 -0.71 9.61
C LEU A 415 -22.60 -1.84 9.58
N GLY A 416 -22.99 -2.36 10.75
CA GLY A 416 -23.88 -3.50 10.88
C GLY A 416 -23.26 -4.81 10.39
N ILE A 417 -21.93 -4.98 10.45
CA ILE A 417 -21.17 -6.14 9.93
C ILE A 417 -20.63 -7.02 11.06
N SER A 418 -20.14 -8.23 10.72
CA SER A 418 -19.34 -9.06 11.62
C SER A 418 -17.95 -9.19 11.02
N LEU A 419 -16.95 -8.53 11.61
CA LEU A 419 -15.58 -8.66 11.13
C LEU A 419 -15.09 -10.09 11.36
N LEU A 420 -15.53 -10.75 12.43
CA LEU A 420 -15.20 -12.16 12.71
C LEU A 420 -15.67 -13.15 11.63
N GLU A 421 -16.63 -12.78 10.78
CA GLU A 421 -17.09 -13.60 9.64
C GLU A 421 -16.31 -13.32 8.35
N MET A 422 -15.52 -12.24 8.31
CA MET A 422 -14.64 -11.91 7.20
C MET A 422 -13.28 -12.59 7.37
N GLU A 423 -12.73 -13.05 6.25
CA GLU A 423 -11.31 -13.44 6.19
C GLU A 423 -10.42 -12.22 6.40
N ARG A 424 -9.20 -12.48 6.86
CA ARG A 424 -8.28 -11.44 7.33
C ARG A 424 -7.87 -10.46 6.23
N LEU A 425 -7.64 -10.96 5.02
CA LEU A 425 -7.19 -10.16 3.89
C LEU A 425 -8.22 -9.08 3.49
N PRO A 426 -9.51 -9.39 3.24
CA PRO A 426 -10.52 -8.36 3.02
C PRO A 426 -10.64 -7.35 4.16
N GLN A 427 -10.55 -7.77 5.43
CA GLN A 427 -10.57 -6.85 6.57
C GLN A 427 -9.45 -5.82 6.51
N HIS A 428 -8.24 -6.26 6.14
CA HIS A 428 -7.08 -5.39 6.00
C HIS A 428 -7.34 -4.29 4.96
N HIS A 429 -7.84 -4.66 3.78
CA HIS A 429 -8.11 -3.71 2.70
C HIS A 429 -9.34 -2.82 2.97
N LEU A 430 -10.34 -3.34 3.68
CA LEU A 430 -11.42 -2.52 4.23
C LEU A 430 -10.87 -1.47 5.20
N ALA A 431 -9.96 -1.85 6.11
CA ALA A 431 -9.34 -0.91 7.05
C ALA A 431 -8.53 0.17 6.31
N ARG A 432 -7.77 -0.20 5.28
CA ARG A 432 -7.03 0.75 4.42
C ARG A 432 -7.96 1.75 3.76
N PHE A 433 -9.07 1.27 3.19
CA PHE A 433 -10.08 2.13 2.57
C PHE A 433 -10.73 3.08 3.59
N LEU A 434 -11.14 2.56 4.75
CA LEU A 434 -11.70 3.37 5.84
C LEU A 434 -10.72 4.39 6.40
N GLY A 435 -9.42 4.07 6.44
CA GLY A 435 -8.37 4.97 6.94
C GLY A 435 -8.14 6.20 6.06
N LYS A 436 -8.38 6.10 4.75
CA LYS A 436 -8.30 7.26 3.81
C LYS A 436 -9.62 8.03 3.66
N GLY A 437 -10.75 7.39 3.95
CA GLY A 437 -12.05 7.98 3.66
C GLY A 437 -12.54 9.01 4.67
N ASP A 438 -13.47 9.84 4.21
CA ASP A 438 -14.15 10.83 5.04
C ASP A 438 -15.47 10.30 5.61
N LYS A 439 -16.15 11.16 6.39
CA LYS A 439 -17.46 10.83 6.98
C LYS A 439 -18.51 10.47 5.92
N LYS A 440 -18.44 11.05 4.71
CA LYS A 440 -19.43 10.80 3.64
C LYS A 440 -19.23 9.41 3.06
N MET A 441 -17.98 9.02 2.78
CA MET A 441 -17.65 7.66 2.34
C MET A 441 -18.12 6.63 3.36
N PHE A 442 -17.84 6.84 4.65
CA PHE A 442 -18.28 5.93 5.71
C PHE A 442 -19.82 5.77 5.75
N GLN A 443 -20.55 6.89 5.64
CA GLN A 443 -22.00 6.86 5.57
C GLN A 443 -22.52 6.14 4.32
N ARG A 444 -21.86 6.33 3.18
CA ARG A 444 -22.20 5.67 1.91
C ARG A 444 -22.04 4.16 2.00
N LEU A 445 -20.89 3.68 2.47
CA LEU A 445 -20.66 2.25 2.71
C LEU A 445 -21.72 1.67 3.67
N ARG A 446 -22.00 2.37 4.77
CA ARG A 446 -23.03 1.95 5.73
C ARG A 446 -24.41 1.80 5.08
N SER A 447 -24.82 2.75 4.24
CA SER A 447 -26.12 2.68 3.53
C SER A 447 -26.16 1.48 2.58
N ILE A 448 -25.11 1.29 1.78
CA ILE A 448 -25.02 0.16 0.83
C ILE A 448 -25.15 -1.18 1.57
N LEU A 449 -24.42 -1.36 2.67
CA LEU A 449 -24.46 -2.60 3.46
C LEU A 449 -25.83 -2.84 4.12
N ALA A 450 -26.52 -1.77 4.54
CA ALA A 450 -27.84 -1.87 5.17
C ALA A 450 -28.94 -2.18 4.16
N GLU A 451 -28.84 -1.64 2.94
CA GLU A 451 -29.85 -1.78 1.89
C GLU A 451 -29.71 -3.10 1.11
N ASN A 452 -28.57 -3.80 1.24
CA ASN A 452 -28.25 -5.00 0.47
C ASN A 452 -27.79 -6.18 1.33
N PRO A 453 -28.63 -6.69 2.24
CA PRO A 453 -28.25 -7.76 3.17
C PRO A 453 -27.88 -9.09 2.47
N GLU A 454 -28.41 -9.35 1.27
CA GLU A 454 -28.25 -10.62 0.55
C GLU A 454 -26.80 -10.89 0.10
N TYR A 455 -26.07 -9.84 -0.28
CA TYR A 455 -24.69 -9.95 -0.80
C TYR A 455 -23.68 -9.13 0.01
N LYS A 456 -24.10 -8.62 1.17
CA LYS A 456 -23.28 -7.81 2.07
C LYS A 456 -21.93 -8.43 2.38
N GLN A 457 -21.88 -9.74 2.65
CA GLN A 457 -20.63 -10.42 2.97
C GLN A 457 -19.70 -10.55 1.75
N ASP A 458 -20.26 -10.91 0.59
CA ASP A 458 -19.51 -11.02 -0.65
C ASP A 458 -18.93 -9.66 -1.10
N LEU A 459 -19.70 -8.58 -0.90
CA LEU A 459 -19.25 -7.21 -1.12
C LEU A 459 -18.07 -6.85 -0.21
N LEU A 460 -18.15 -7.18 1.08
CA LEU A 460 -17.07 -6.93 2.04
C LEU A 460 -15.82 -7.74 1.67
N ASN A 461 -15.97 -8.98 1.24
CA ASN A 461 -14.86 -9.80 0.76
C ASN A 461 -14.24 -9.25 -0.53
N SER A 462 -15.01 -8.55 -1.35
CA SER A 462 -14.54 -7.93 -2.59
C SER A 462 -13.59 -6.75 -2.36
N PHE A 463 -13.44 -6.25 -1.12
CA PHE A 463 -12.43 -5.23 -0.79
C PHE A 463 -10.99 -5.67 -1.04
N VAL A 464 -10.71 -6.94 -1.32
CA VAL A 464 -9.39 -7.38 -1.83
C VAL A 464 -8.99 -6.62 -3.11
N VAL A 465 -9.94 -6.08 -3.87
CA VAL A 465 -9.67 -5.21 -5.03
C VAL A 465 -8.85 -3.95 -4.68
N VAL A 466 -8.93 -3.49 -3.42
CA VAL A 466 -8.18 -2.33 -2.88
C VAL A 466 -6.70 -2.64 -2.62
N ALA A 467 -6.30 -3.90 -2.79
CA ALA A 467 -4.92 -4.30 -2.53
C ALA A 467 -3.90 -3.55 -3.40
N GLU A 468 -4.23 -3.30 -4.67
CA GLU A 468 -3.40 -2.57 -5.64
C GLU A 468 -3.49 -1.04 -5.45
N ASP A 469 -4.70 -0.51 -5.32
CA ASP A 469 -4.95 0.92 -5.10
C ASP A 469 -6.22 1.11 -4.24
N VAL A 470 -6.13 2.03 -3.27
CA VAL A 470 -7.25 2.38 -2.40
C VAL A 470 -8.41 3.02 -3.16
N ASP A 471 -8.14 3.67 -4.28
CA ASP A 471 -9.16 4.32 -5.10
C ASP A 471 -10.14 3.32 -5.75
N TYR A 472 -9.77 2.04 -5.86
CA TYR A 472 -10.71 1.00 -6.33
C TYR A 472 -11.86 0.74 -5.36
N GLY A 473 -11.73 1.14 -4.08
CA GLY A 473 -12.83 1.08 -3.13
C GLY A 473 -14.02 1.94 -3.59
N GLU A 474 -13.77 3.10 -4.21
CA GLU A 474 -14.82 3.95 -4.76
C GLU A 474 -15.55 3.31 -5.94
N GLN A 475 -14.82 2.58 -6.79
CA GLN A 475 -15.42 1.81 -7.87
C GLN A 475 -16.32 0.69 -7.35
N LEU A 476 -15.91 0.06 -6.24
CA LEU A 476 -16.68 -1.00 -5.59
C LEU A 476 -17.99 -0.48 -4.98
N LEU A 477 -17.95 0.68 -4.32
CA LEU A 477 -19.17 1.34 -3.84
C LEU A 477 -20.09 1.74 -5.01
N ALA A 478 -19.55 2.32 -6.07
CA ALA A 478 -20.32 2.74 -7.24
C ALA A 478 -21.00 1.56 -7.95
N LEU A 479 -20.31 0.41 -8.04
CA LEU A 479 -20.90 -0.80 -8.61
C LEU A 479 -22.04 -1.34 -7.75
N ALA A 480 -21.87 -1.37 -6.42
CA ALA A 480 -22.91 -1.83 -5.50
C ALA A 480 -24.18 -0.96 -5.60
N GLU A 481 -24.03 0.35 -5.73
CA GLU A 481 -25.15 1.28 -5.95
C GLU A 481 -25.89 1.01 -7.27
N LYS A 482 -25.15 0.75 -8.36
CA LYS A 482 -25.76 0.41 -9.67
C LYS A 482 -26.52 -0.92 -9.63
N LEU A 483 -26.07 -1.86 -8.81
CA LEU A 483 -26.69 -3.18 -8.65
C LEU A 483 -27.79 -3.19 -7.56
N GLN A 484 -27.96 -2.11 -6.81
CA GLN A 484 -28.91 -2.01 -5.71
C GLN A 484 -30.36 -2.33 -6.12
N SER A 485 -30.76 -1.96 -7.34
CA SER A 485 -32.10 -2.27 -7.86
C SER A 485 -32.31 -3.75 -8.22
N ASN A 486 -31.25 -4.56 -8.24
CA ASN A 486 -31.32 -6.00 -8.52
C ASN A 486 -30.34 -6.80 -7.63
N PRO A 487 -30.71 -7.06 -6.35
CA PRO A 487 -29.83 -7.71 -5.38
C PRO A 487 -29.32 -9.10 -5.79
N ALA A 488 -30.11 -9.84 -6.60
CA ALA A 488 -29.69 -11.14 -7.13
C ALA A 488 -28.46 -11.01 -8.03
N GLU A 489 -28.40 -9.97 -8.88
CA GLU A 489 -27.22 -9.72 -9.71
C GLU A 489 -26.03 -9.23 -8.86
N GLY A 490 -26.29 -8.44 -7.82
CA GLY A 490 -25.28 -8.11 -6.81
C GLY A 490 -24.62 -9.36 -6.21
N SER A 491 -25.43 -10.31 -5.73
CA SER A 491 -24.93 -11.58 -5.19
C SER A 491 -24.14 -12.39 -6.21
N ARG A 492 -24.59 -12.45 -7.47
CA ARG A 492 -23.85 -13.13 -8.53
C ARG A 492 -22.49 -12.49 -8.79
N VAL A 493 -22.42 -11.17 -8.86
CA VAL A 493 -21.18 -10.42 -9.15
C VAL A 493 -20.18 -10.58 -8.01
N PHE A 494 -20.55 -10.16 -6.80
CA PHE A 494 -19.63 -10.15 -5.66
C PHE A 494 -19.29 -11.58 -5.21
N GLY A 495 -20.25 -12.51 -5.26
CA GLY A 495 -20.01 -13.92 -4.92
C GLY A 495 -19.10 -14.64 -5.92
N THR A 496 -19.22 -14.32 -7.21
CA THR A 496 -18.29 -14.85 -8.24
C THR A 496 -16.88 -14.28 -8.06
N TYR A 497 -16.77 -13.00 -7.70
CA TYR A 497 -15.48 -12.38 -7.40
C TYR A 497 -14.81 -12.97 -6.14
N ASP A 498 -15.55 -13.12 -5.04
CA ASP A 498 -15.05 -13.77 -3.80
C ASP A 498 -14.51 -15.18 -4.09
N LYS A 499 -15.25 -15.96 -4.89
CA LYS A 499 -14.81 -17.28 -5.34
C LYS A 499 -13.52 -17.21 -6.15
N PHE A 500 -13.43 -16.28 -7.11
CA PHE A 500 -12.23 -16.09 -7.93
C PHE A 500 -10.99 -15.74 -7.09
N VAL A 501 -11.15 -14.86 -6.09
CA VAL A 501 -10.06 -14.51 -5.17
C VAL A 501 -9.57 -15.75 -4.43
N LYS A 502 -10.47 -16.53 -3.83
CA LYS A 502 -10.12 -17.77 -3.10
C LYS A 502 -9.42 -18.80 -3.98
N GLU A 503 -9.92 -19.02 -5.20
CA GLU A 503 -9.28 -19.92 -6.16
C GLU A 503 -7.90 -19.42 -6.58
N SER A 504 -7.71 -18.11 -6.71
CA SER A 504 -6.43 -17.50 -7.09
C SER A 504 -5.35 -17.82 -6.07
N TYR A 505 -5.64 -17.65 -4.77
CA TYR A 505 -4.73 -18.01 -3.68
C TYR A 505 -4.38 -19.50 -3.68
N GLY A 506 -5.35 -20.39 -3.96
CA GLY A 506 -5.12 -21.83 -4.04
C GLY A 506 -4.25 -22.27 -5.22
N LEU A 507 -4.17 -21.47 -6.29
CA LEU A 507 -3.45 -21.80 -7.52
C LEU A 507 -2.02 -21.27 -7.58
N VAL A 508 -1.63 -20.33 -6.70
CA VAL A 508 -0.33 -19.63 -6.73
C VAL A 508 0.84 -20.62 -6.81
N SER A 509 0.94 -21.56 -5.87
CA SER A 509 2.09 -22.47 -5.81
C SER A 509 2.14 -23.44 -7.01
N SER A 510 0.99 -23.84 -7.55
CA SER A 510 0.92 -24.66 -8.77
C SER A 510 1.40 -23.88 -10.00
N ILE A 511 0.92 -22.65 -10.18
CA ILE A 511 1.30 -21.77 -11.28
C ILE A 511 2.79 -21.43 -11.18
N LEU A 512 3.27 -21.09 -9.97
CA LEU A 512 4.67 -20.78 -9.73
C LEU A 512 5.60 -21.95 -10.06
N THR A 513 5.20 -23.18 -9.72
CA THR A 513 5.99 -24.38 -10.02
C THR A 513 6.12 -24.57 -11.54
N ASN A 514 5.05 -24.39 -12.29
CA ASN A 514 5.07 -24.47 -13.76
C ASN A 514 5.95 -23.36 -14.35
N LEU A 515 5.78 -22.12 -13.87
CA LEU A 515 6.55 -20.96 -14.32
C LEU A 515 8.06 -21.13 -14.08
N ARG A 516 8.47 -21.62 -12.90
CA ARG A 516 9.89 -21.89 -12.62
C ARG A 516 10.45 -23.03 -13.46
N GLY A 517 9.61 -23.98 -13.88
CA GLY A 517 9.99 -25.05 -14.80
C GLY A 517 10.18 -24.55 -16.24
N GLU A 518 9.30 -23.67 -16.71
CA GLU A 518 9.36 -23.07 -18.05
C GLU A 518 10.40 -21.94 -18.16
N PHE A 519 10.65 -21.21 -17.07
CA PHE A 519 11.50 -20.02 -17.01
C PHE A 519 12.45 -20.07 -15.79
N PRO A 520 13.43 -20.97 -15.77
CA PRO A 520 14.32 -21.14 -14.62
C PRO A 520 15.18 -19.90 -14.32
N ASP A 521 15.41 -19.04 -15.31
CA ASP A 521 16.28 -17.85 -15.21
C ASP A 521 15.52 -16.58 -14.75
N LEU A 522 14.19 -16.65 -14.59
CA LEU A 522 13.37 -15.54 -14.12
C LEU A 522 13.08 -15.68 -12.62
N GLU A 523 13.41 -14.64 -11.85
CA GLU A 523 13.03 -14.54 -10.43
C GLU A 523 11.53 -14.28 -10.30
N ILE A 524 10.75 -15.36 -10.26
CA ILE A 524 9.29 -15.33 -10.06
C ILE A 524 8.99 -15.70 -8.60
N SER A 525 8.28 -14.82 -7.90
CA SER A 525 7.79 -15.01 -6.53
C SER A 525 6.31 -15.41 -6.50
N GLU A 526 5.86 -15.97 -5.38
CA GLU A 526 4.43 -16.25 -5.15
C GLU A 526 3.59 -14.96 -5.23
N ASP A 527 4.12 -13.85 -4.72
CA ASP A 527 3.46 -12.54 -4.70
C ASP A 527 3.18 -12.05 -6.12
N LEU A 528 4.18 -12.12 -7.01
CA LEU A 528 4.02 -11.67 -8.39
C LEU A 528 2.89 -12.42 -9.11
N VAL A 529 2.83 -13.74 -8.90
CA VAL A 529 1.79 -14.60 -9.48
C VAL A 529 0.42 -14.23 -8.91
N LEU A 530 0.33 -14.09 -7.59
CA LEU A 530 -0.91 -13.72 -6.91
C LEU A 530 -1.40 -12.33 -7.33
N GLN A 531 -0.51 -11.34 -7.40
CA GLN A 531 -0.84 -10.01 -7.89
C GLN A 531 -1.39 -10.03 -9.32
N ALA A 532 -0.83 -10.85 -10.21
CA ALA A 532 -1.32 -10.95 -11.59
C ALA A 532 -2.75 -11.51 -11.63
N LEU A 533 -3.04 -12.51 -10.80
CA LEU A 533 -4.38 -13.07 -10.67
C LEU A 533 -5.37 -12.04 -10.11
N LEU A 534 -5.01 -11.34 -9.02
CA LEU A 534 -5.90 -10.37 -8.37
C LEU A 534 -6.14 -9.10 -9.22
N SER A 535 -5.10 -8.56 -9.87
CA SER A 535 -5.23 -7.41 -10.79
C SER A 535 -6.21 -7.68 -11.92
N ARG A 536 -6.31 -8.93 -12.39
CA ARG A 536 -7.28 -9.26 -13.43
C ARG A 536 -8.71 -9.24 -12.92
N GLY A 537 -8.95 -9.83 -11.75
CA GLY A 537 -10.27 -9.79 -11.14
C GLY A 537 -10.74 -8.34 -10.98
N LYS A 538 -9.82 -7.45 -10.56
CA LYS A 538 -10.05 -6.00 -10.50
C LYS A 538 -10.44 -5.42 -11.86
N ASP A 539 -9.71 -5.71 -12.93
CA ASP A 539 -10.02 -5.18 -14.26
C ASP A 539 -11.43 -5.58 -14.72
N TYR A 540 -11.81 -6.85 -14.57
CA TYR A 540 -13.18 -7.30 -14.88
C TYR A 540 -14.24 -6.53 -14.07
N PHE A 541 -13.91 -6.18 -12.82
CA PHE A 541 -14.78 -5.42 -11.94
C PHE A 541 -14.98 -3.96 -12.42
N VAL A 542 -13.89 -3.32 -12.86
CA VAL A 542 -13.91 -1.97 -13.47
C VAL A 542 -14.68 -2.00 -14.80
N GLU A 543 -14.41 -3.00 -15.64
CA GLU A 543 -15.10 -3.22 -16.92
C GLU A 543 -16.62 -3.35 -16.70
N LEU A 544 -17.04 -4.18 -15.74
CA LEU A 544 -18.44 -4.37 -15.36
C LEU A 544 -19.09 -3.05 -14.91
N ASN A 545 -18.43 -2.31 -14.01
CA ASN A 545 -18.92 -1.02 -13.54
C ASN A 545 -19.10 -0.01 -14.69
N SER A 546 -18.19 0.02 -15.65
CA SER A 546 -18.28 0.90 -16.82
C SER A 546 -19.37 0.49 -17.83
N SER A 547 -19.75 -0.78 -17.83
CA SER A 547 -20.69 -1.37 -18.80
C SER A 547 -22.14 -1.33 -18.32
N ILE A 548 -22.37 -1.40 -17.01
CA ILE A 548 -23.70 -1.25 -16.43
C ILE A 548 -24.19 0.19 -16.61
N GLY A 549 -25.35 0.33 -17.27
CA GLY A 549 -26.00 1.62 -17.56
C GLY A 549 -25.84 2.12 -19.01
N LYS A 550 -25.10 1.41 -19.87
CA LYS A 550 -24.98 1.70 -21.31
C LYS A 550 -25.93 0.80 -22.10
N ASP A 551 -27.14 1.26 -22.48
CA ASP A 551 -28.17 0.66 -23.40
C ASP A 551 -28.39 -0.87 -23.42
N ARG A 552 -27.75 -1.62 -22.53
CA ARG A 552 -27.67 -3.07 -22.46
C ARG A 552 -28.33 -3.53 -21.16
N PRO A 553 -29.07 -4.65 -21.17
CA PRO A 553 -29.63 -5.22 -19.95
C PRO A 553 -28.55 -5.60 -18.95
N THR A 554 -28.69 -5.17 -17.69
CA THR A 554 -27.73 -5.47 -16.60
C THR A 554 -27.44 -6.98 -16.49
N SER A 555 -28.47 -7.83 -16.62
CA SER A 555 -28.32 -9.29 -16.54
C SER A 555 -27.38 -9.85 -17.61
N GLN A 556 -27.42 -9.32 -18.84
CA GLN A 556 -26.53 -9.75 -19.92
C GLN A 556 -25.07 -9.38 -19.62
N VAL A 557 -24.83 -8.16 -19.13
CA VAL A 557 -23.49 -7.70 -18.79
C VAL A 557 -22.92 -8.51 -17.60
N VAL A 558 -23.76 -8.85 -16.63
CA VAL A 558 -23.37 -9.71 -15.50
C VAL A 558 -23.10 -11.15 -15.95
N ASP A 559 -23.89 -11.70 -16.87
CA ASP A 559 -23.64 -13.03 -17.44
C ASP A 559 -22.27 -13.09 -18.15
N GLU A 560 -21.94 -12.06 -18.93
CA GLU A 560 -20.63 -11.93 -19.58
C GLU A 560 -19.50 -11.88 -18.55
N PHE A 561 -19.61 -11.03 -17.52
CA PHE A 561 -18.63 -10.97 -16.42
C PHE A 561 -18.43 -12.32 -15.74
N VAL A 562 -19.52 -13.01 -15.39
CA VAL A 562 -19.47 -14.31 -14.71
C VAL A 562 -18.83 -15.37 -15.61
N GLN A 563 -19.15 -15.38 -16.90
CA GLN A 563 -18.54 -16.31 -17.86
C GLN A 563 -17.05 -16.03 -18.06
N GLU A 564 -16.66 -14.77 -18.18
CA GLU A 564 -15.26 -14.40 -18.39
C GLU A 564 -14.40 -14.67 -17.15
N LEU A 565 -14.91 -14.44 -15.94
CA LEU A 565 -14.16 -14.66 -14.70
C LEU A 565 -14.01 -16.17 -14.39
N ASN A 566 -15.04 -16.98 -14.66
CA ASN A 566 -14.98 -18.44 -14.44
C ASN A 566 -14.33 -19.21 -15.60
N GLY A 567 -14.35 -18.66 -16.81
CA GLY A 567 -13.86 -19.33 -18.03
C GLY A 567 -12.34 -19.33 -18.18
N GLU A 568 -11.62 -18.59 -17.34
CA GLU A 568 -10.18 -18.42 -17.46
C GLU A 568 -9.40 -19.66 -17.02
N THR A 569 -8.72 -20.28 -17.98
CA THR A 569 -7.90 -21.48 -17.83
C THR A 569 -6.59 -21.21 -17.07
N PRO A 570 -5.99 -22.23 -16.42
CA PRO A 570 -4.68 -22.08 -15.78
C PRO A 570 -3.58 -21.58 -16.73
N ARG A 571 -3.63 -21.93 -18.01
CA ARG A 571 -2.68 -21.47 -19.03
C ARG A 571 -2.81 -19.97 -19.29
N GLU A 572 -4.04 -19.45 -19.36
CA GLU A 572 -4.31 -18.01 -19.50
C GLU A 572 -3.80 -17.22 -18.29
N ARG A 573 -3.96 -17.78 -17.09
CA ARG A 573 -3.42 -17.21 -15.84
C ARG A 573 -1.88 -17.16 -15.85
N ILE A 574 -1.22 -18.22 -16.33
CA ILE A 574 0.25 -18.31 -16.52
C ILE A 574 0.74 -17.22 -17.50
N ILE A 575 0.11 -17.13 -18.67
CA ILE A 575 0.43 -16.13 -19.71
C ILE A 575 0.34 -14.71 -19.17
N ARG A 576 -0.70 -14.41 -18.37
CA ARG A 576 -0.87 -13.10 -17.76
C ARG A 576 0.15 -12.79 -16.68
N SER A 577 0.53 -13.76 -15.86
CA SER A 577 1.63 -13.61 -14.90
C SER A 577 2.94 -13.30 -15.63
N GLN A 578 3.21 -13.94 -16.76
CA GLN A 578 4.37 -13.65 -17.61
C GLN A 578 4.28 -12.24 -18.21
N PHE A 579 3.09 -11.81 -18.64
CA PHE A 579 2.87 -10.46 -19.15
C PHE A 579 3.08 -9.38 -18.08
N LYS A 580 2.59 -9.57 -16.85
CA LYS A 580 2.86 -8.64 -15.73
C LYS A 580 4.34 -8.64 -15.35
N ALA A 581 5.05 -9.77 -15.50
CA ALA A 581 6.50 -9.80 -15.35
C ALA A 581 7.20 -8.94 -16.41
N ILE A 582 6.75 -8.97 -17.68
CA ILE A 582 7.25 -8.06 -18.73
C ILE A 582 6.91 -6.61 -18.40
N ALA A 583 5.66 -6.33 -18.02
CA ALA A 583 5.22 -4.97 -17.69
C ALA A 583 6.00 -4.39 -16.49
N SER A 584 6.27 -5.20 -15.46
CA SER A 584 7.08 -4.75 -14.32
C SER A 584 8.56 -4.55 -14.68
N LEU A 585 9.09 -5.25 -15.70
CA LEU A 585 10.42 -4.92 -16.25
C LEU A 585 10.45 -3.53 -16.89
N LEU A 586 9.32 -3.02 -17.40
CA LEU A 586 9.17 -1.65 -17.94
C LEU A 586 9.03 -0.60 -16.82
N GLU A 587 8.52 -1.00 -15.65
CA GLU A 587 8.35 -0.14 -14.47
C GLU A 587 9.64 0.02 -13.64
N LYS A 588 10.66 -0.83 -13.87
CA LYS A 588 11.93 -0.74 -13.14
C LYS A 588 12.70 0.53 -13.51
N ASN A 589 13.31 1.14 -12.50
CA ASN A 589 14.36 2.14 -12.70
C ASN A 589 15.70 1.44 -12.97
N ASN A 590 16.60 2.12 -13.68
CA ASN A 590 17.96 1.67 -13.98
C ASN A 590 18.02 0.39 -14.85
N ILE A 591 17.23 0.34 -15.92
CA ILE A 591 17.11 -0.77 -16.88
C ILE A 591 18.38 -0.92 -17.72
N ASN A 592 18.94 -2.12 -17.76
CA ASN A 592 20.01 -2.53 -18.66
C ASN A 592 19.41 -3.21 -19.91
N LEU A 593 19.44 -2.54 -21.07
CA LEU A 593 18.83 -3.04 -22.31
C LEU A 593 19.45 -4.37 -22.78
N LYS A 594 20.73 -4.63 -22.50
CA LYS A 594 21.38 -5.89 -22.89
C LYS A 594 20.78 -7.10 -22.19
N GLU A 595 20.45 -6.96 -20.91
CA GLU A 595 19.77 -8.00 -20.14
C GLU A 595 18.26 -8.05 -20.42
N PHE A 596 17.69 -6.95 -20.90
CA PHE A 596 16.26 -6.85 -21.19
C PHE A 596 15.87 -7.71 -22.40
N GLU A 597 16.63 -7.64 -23.50
CA GLU A 597 16.34 -8.43 -24.73
C GLU A 597 16.31 -9.94 -24.44
N SER A 598 17.29 -10.47 -23.71
CA SER A 598 17.34 -11.91 -23.40
C SER A 598 16.15 -12.38 -22.55
N LYS A 599 15.73 -11.56 -21.58
CA LYS A 599 14.54 -11.84 -20.76
C LYS A 599 13.25 -11.76 -21.57
N GLN A 600 13.14 -10.79 -22.48
CA GLN A 600 11.94 -10.60 -23.28
C GLN A 600 11.79 -11.65 -24.39
N GLU A 601 12.88 -12.04 -25.07
CA GLU A 601 12.88 -13.06 -26.14
C GLU A 601 12.40 -14.42 -25.61
N LEU A 602 12.87 -14.82 -24.42
CA LEU A 602 12.42 -16.04 -23.76
C LEU A 602 10.91 -16.03 -23.46
N ILE A 603 10.35 -14.88 -23.08
CA ILE A 603 8.93 -14.77 -22.78
C ILE A 603 8.10 -14.69 -24.07
N LEU A 604 8.51 -13.88 -25.05
CA LEU A 604 7.80 -13.73 -26.32
C LEU A 604 7.78 -15.03 -27.14
N SER A 605 8.86 -15.80 -27.17
CA SER A 605 8.90 -17.08 -27.88
C SER A 605 7.86 -18.09 -27.35
N ASN A 606 7.52 -18.02 -26.06
CA ASN A 606 6.51 -18.86 -25.42
C ASN A 606 5.07 -18.30 -25.54
N LEU A 607 4.92 -16.99 -25.76
CA LEU A 607 3.63 -16.29 -25.84
C LEU A 607 2.99 -16.22 -27.24
N MET A 608 3.67 -16.64 -28.31
CA MET A 608 3.24 -16.34 -29.68
C MET A 608 2.40 -17.44 -30.38
N SER A 609 1.70 -18.32 -29.63
CA SER A 609 0.60 -19.11 -30.23
C SER A 609 -0.56 -18.20 -30.64
N PRO A 610 -1.37 -18.52 -31.67
CA PRO A 610 -2.49 -17.66 -32.10
C PRO A 610 -3.47 -17.32 -30.97
N GLU A 611 -3.80 -18.29 -30.12
CA GLU A 611 -4.69 -18.12 -28.97
C GLU A 611 -4.05 -17.22 -27.90
N THR A 612 -2.78 -17.47 -27.58
CA THR A 612 -2.02 -16.72 -26.56
C THR A 612 -1.79 -15.26 -26.98
N LYS A 613 -1.58 -15.03 -28.28
CA LYS A 613 -1.47 -13.72 -28.87
C LYS A 613 -2.77 -12.91 -28.71
N ALA A 614 -3.92 -13.53 -28.99
CA ALA A 614 -5.22 -12.88 -28.84
C ALA A 614 -5.46 -12.41 -27.39
N LEU A 615 -5.13 -13.27 -26.44
CA LEU A 615 -5.25 -12.99 -25.01
C LEU A 615 -4.33 -11.85 -24.57
N THR A 616 -3.09 -11.84 -25.06
CA THR A 616 -2.10 -10.80 -24.76
C THR A 616 -2.56 -9.44 -25.29
N PHE A 617 -3.03 -9.39 -26.54
CA PHE A 617 -3.52 -8.16 -27.14
C PHE A 617 -4.80 -7.65 -26.51
N ARG A 618 -5.71 -8.55 -26.12
CA ARG A 618 -6.89 -8.17 -25.32
C ARG A 618 -6.51 -7.55 -23.98
N ALA A 619 -5.52 -8.12 -23.29
CA ALA A 619 -5.02 -7.56 -22.04
C ALA A 619 -4.42 -6.15 -22.27
N LEU A 620 -3.59 -5.99 -23.30
CA LEU A 620 -3.01 -4.69 -23.66
C LEU A 620 -4.09 -3.65 -24.01
N ALA A 621 -5.13 -4.03 -24.76
CA ALA A 621 -6.23 -3.13 -25.13
C ALA A 621 -6.99 -2.68 -23.89
N ARG A 622 -7.32 -3.62 -22.98
CA ARG A 622 -7.98 -3.34 -21.70
C ARG A 622 -7.15 -2.43 -20.78
N MET A 623 -5.82 -2.54 -20.85
CA MET A 623 -4.89 -1.64 -20.12
C MET A 623 -4.72 -0.27 -20.78
N GLY A 624 -5.38 0.00 -21.92
CA GLY A 624 -5.17 1.23 -22.71
C GLY A 624 -3.78 1.32 -23.34
N LYS A 625 -3.12 0.16 -23.54
CA LYS A 625 -1.77 0.02 -24.09
C LYS A 625 -1.75 -0.54 -25.51
N LEU A 626 -2.89 -0.93 -26.07
CA LEU A 626 -3.06 -1.33 -27.46
C LEU A 626 -4.30 -0.63 -28.04
N GLU A 627 -4.14 0.13 -29.12
CA GLU A 627 -5.23 0.88 -29.74
C GLU A 627 -5.15 0.84 -31.27
N PRO A 628 -6.29 0.87 -31.99
CA PRO A 628 -6.24 1.11 -33.43
C PRO A 628 -5.72 2.53 -33.68
N ILE A 629 -5.12 2.80 -34.85
CA ILE A 629 -4.73 4.16 -35.22
C ILE A 629 -5.98 5.06 -35.20
N PRO A 630 -6.10 6.06 -34.30
CA PRO A 630 -7.32 6.86 -34.13
C PRO A 630 -7.65 7.76 -35.31
N GLU A 631 -6.64 8.29 -36.02
CA GLU A 631 -6.85 9.26 -37.08
C GLU A 631 -6.18 8.82 -38.39
N ILE A 632 -6.87 8.99 -39.52
CA ILE A 632 -6.37 8.50 -40.82
C ILE A 632 -5.06 9.17 -41.28
N HIS A 633 -4.78 10.39 -40.81
CA HIS A 633 -3.54 11.11 -41.12
C HIS A 633 -2.42 10.78 -40.14
N TRP A 634 -2.72 10.10 -39.03
CA TRP A 634 -1.72 9.80 -38.03
C TRP A 634 -0.80 8.70 -38.55
N ARG A 635 0.43 9.11 -38.85
CA ARG A 635 1.53 8.22 -39.23
C ARG A 635 2.26 7.77 -38.00
N VAL A 636 1.76 6.67 -37.46
CA VAL A 636 2.30 6.05 -36.27
C VAL A 636 3.57 5.27 -36.64
N ASP A 637 3.48 4.33 -37.59
CA ASP A 637 4.61 3.58 -38.13
C ASP A 637 5.13 4.22 -39.42
N ARG A 638 6.45 4.43 -39.49
CA ARG A 638 7.15 4.88 -40.72
C ARG A 638 7.91 3.75 -41.37
N THR A 639 7.98 3.75 -42.69
CA THR A 639 8.89 2.89 -43.46
C THR A 639 10.30 3.48 -43.47
N SER A 640 11.29 2.67 -43.85
CA SER A 640 12.67 3.12 -44.07
C SER A 640 12.75 4.20 -45.14
N GLU A 641 11.92 4.12 -46.17
CA GLU A 641 11.85 5.15 -47.22
C GLU A 641 11.32 6.48 -46.68
N GLU A 642 10.28 6.44 -45.84
CA GLU A 642 9.75 7.64 -45.18
C GLU A 642 10.78 8.25 -44.21
N TYR A 643 11.52 7.41 -43.47
CA TYR A 643 12.65 7.87 -42.66
C TYR A 643 13.75 8.49 -43.50
N ASN A 644 14.08 7.89 -44.65
CA ASN A 644 15.12 8.44 -45.52
C ASN A 644 14.79 9.85 -45.98
N LEU A 645 13.54 10.10 -46.38
CA LEU A 645 13.06 11.42 -46.77
C LEU A 645 13.07 12.41 -45.60
N ARG A 646 12.65 11.97 -44.41
CA ARG A 646 12.59 12.82 -43.20
C ARG A 646 13.96 13.16 -42.63
N PHE A 647 14.92 12.25 -42.76
CA PHE A 647 16.28 12.44 -42.26
C PHE A 647 17.23 12.99 -43.32
N GLY A 648 16.84 12.93 -44.59
CA GLY A 648 17.66 13.34 -45.73
C GLY A 648 18.86 12.44 -46.02
N ILE A 649 18.84 11.21 -45.49
CA ILE A 649 19.88 10.20 -45.68
C ILE A 649 19.28 8.85 -46.05
N ASP A 650 20.08 7.95 -46.60
CA ASP A 650 19.79 6.51 -46.55
C ASP A 650 20.12 5.99 -45.15
N LEU A 651 19.08 5.82 -44.31
CA LEU A 651 19.20 5.39 -42.92
C LEU A 651 19.87 4.01 -42.81
N ASN A 652 19.50 3.06 -43.67
CA ASN A 652 20.07 1.72 -43.61
C ASN A 652 21.56 1.74 -43.98
N ARG A 653 21.94 2.55 -44.97
CA ARG A 653 23.35 2.76 -45.32
C ARG A 653 24.13 3.42 -44.19
N PHE A 654 23.57 4.44 -43.54
CA PHE A 654 24.19 5.10 -42.40
C PHE A 654 24.44 4.11 -41.25
N LEU A 655 23.45 3.29 -40.91
CA LEU A 655 23.59 2.26 -39.88
C LEU A 655 24.65 1.21 -40.26
N LEU A 656 24.73 0.80 -41.54
CA LEU A 656 25.78 -0.12 -41.99
C LEU A 656 27.19 0.48 -41.90
N LEU A 657 27.39 1.70 -42.41
CA LEU A 657 28.69 2.38 -42.36
C LEU A 657 29.17 2.55 -40.91
N ARG A 658 28.26 2.94 -40.03
CA ARG A 658 28.54 3.06 -38.60
C ARG A 658 28.87 1.71 -37.96
N ALA A 659 28.13 0.65 -38.28
CA ALA A 659 28.43 -0.69 -37.79
C ALA A 659 29.84 -1.15 -38.20
N GLU A 660 30.29 -0.83 -39.42
CA GLU A 660 31.61 -1.19 -39.94
C GLU A 660 32.77 -0.42 -39.28
N GLU A 661 32.55 0.81 -38.84
CA GLU A 661 33.57 1.61 -38.14
C GLU A 661 33.86 1.09 -36.72
N PHE A 662 32.85 0.50 -36.07
CA PHE A 662 33.01 -0.13 -34.76
C PHE A 662 33.54 -1.56 -34.91
N LYS A 663 34.85 -1.73 -34.77
CA LYS A 663 35.56 -3.03 -34.81
C LYS A 663 35.25 -3.99 -33.65
N ASP A 664 34.31 -3.64 -32.80
CA ASP A 664 33.97 -4.39 -31.60
C ASP A 664 33.05 -5.56 -31.98
N GLU A 665 33.33 -6.77 -31.50
CA GLU A 665 32.50 -7.96 -31.77
C GLU A 665 31.12 -7.89 -31.10
N ARG A 666 30.86 -6.84 -30.32
CA ARG A 666 29.58 -6.61 -29.65
C ARG A 666 28.55 -5.99 -30.60
N LYS A 667 27.30 -6.43 -30.48
CA LYS A 667 26.17 -5.70 -31.06
C LYS A 667 26.04 -4.32 -30.40
N GLN A 668 25.77 -3.31 -31.22
CA GLN A 668 25.44 -1.96 -30.78
C GLN A 668 23.98 -1.88 -30.34
N ILE A 669 23.63 -1.00 -29.41
CA ILE A 669 22.24 -0.78 -29.00
C ILE A 669 21.62 0.32 -29.86
N LEU A 670 20.57 -0.01 -30.59
CA LEU A 670 19.75 0.93 -31.35
C LEU A 670 18.42 1.12 -30.63
N LEU A 671 18.03 2.34 -30.32
CA LEU A 671 16.72 2.67 -29.74
C LEU A 671 15.92 3.54 -30.71
N GLU A 672 14.76 3.06 -31.14
CA GLU A 672 13.78 3.87 -31.88
C GLU A 672 12.73 4.42 -30.91
N ILE A 673 12.53 5.74 -30.90
CA ILE A 673 11.53 6.43 -30.08
C ILE A 673 10.45 6.98 -31.03
N GLY A 674 9.24 6.46 -30.92
CA GLY A 674 8.19 6.72 -31.91
C GLY A 674 6.90 5.97 -31.57
N PRO A 675 5.71 6.53 -31.82
CA PRO A 675 4.45 5.86 -31.50
C PRO A 675 4.25 4.55 -32.29
N GLY A 676 5.00 4.31 -33.37
CA GLY A 676 4.79 3.16 -34.26
C GLY A 676 6.07 2.44 -34.68
N SER A 677 6.77 1.95 -33.69
CA SER A 677 8.10 1.35 -33.83
C SER A 677 8.09 -0.10 -34.36
N GLY A 678 7.17 -0.43 -35.27
CA GLY A 678 6.97 -1.79 -35.79
C GLY A 678 7.53 -2.02 -37.19
N VAL A 679 7.10 -1.19 -38.15
CA VAL A 679 7.39 -1.36 -39.58
C VAL A 679 8.88 -1.17 -39.90
N SER A 680 9.48 -0.01 -39.61
CA SER A 680 10.90 0.23 -39.93
C SER A 680 11.81 -0.77 -39.23
N LYS A 681 11.55 -1.10 -37.97
CA LYS A 681 12.26 -2.15 -37.24
C LYS A 681 12.23 -3.50 -37.95
N LYS A 682 11.06 -3.91 -38.45
CA LYS A 682 10.92 -5.13 -39.24
C LYS A 682 11.70 -5.05 -40.57
N GLU A 683 11.68 -3.90 -41.23
CA GLU A 683 12.47 -3.68 -42.44
C GLU A 683 13.97 -3.76 -42.17
N ARG A 684 14.48 -3.12 -41.11
CA ARG A 684 15.89 -3.22 -40.67
C ARG A 684 16.28 -4.67 -40.38
N ALA A 685 15.41 -5.43 -39.72
CA ALA A 685 15.62 -6.86 -39.50
C ALA A 685 15.70 -7.65 -40.80
N ASN A 686 14.80 -7.39 -41.76
CA ASN A 686 14.82 -8.00 -43.09
C ASN A 686 16.07 -7.61 -43.90
N SER A 687 16.60 -6.40 -43.70
CA SER A 687 17.85 -5.92 -44.29
C SER A 687 19.11 -6.49 -43.62
N GLY A 688 18.97 -7.28 -42.55
CA GLY A 688 20.09 -7.96 -41.88
C GLY A 688 20.83 -7.11 -40.83
N LEU A 689 20.31 -5.93 -40.48
CA LEU A 689 20.95 -5.03 -39.50
C LEU A 689 20.97 -5.59 -38.08
N THR A 690 20.10 -6.55 -37.75
CA THR A 690 20.05 -7.24 -36.44
C THR A 690 21.30 -8.07 -36.13
N ARG A 691 22.19 -8.28 -37.12
CA ARG A 691 23.53 -8.85 -36.90
C ARG A 691 24.45 -7.87 -36.17
N PHE A 692 24.25 -6.58 -36.39
CA PHE A 692 25.08 -5.51 -35.83
C PHE A 692 24.42 -4.80 -34.66
N TYR A 693 23.09 -4.82 -34.59
CA TYR A 693 22.32 -4.08 -33.59
C TYR A 693 21.43 -4.98 -32.73
N GLN A 694 21.42 -4.71 -31.41
CA GLN A 694 20.30 -5.01 -30.53
C GLN A 694 19.30 -3.85 -30.70
N ASP A 695 18.27 -4.11 -31.48
CA ASP A 695 17.30 -3.10 -31.88
C ASP A 695 16.19 -3.07 -30.82
N PHE A 696 15.88 -1.89 -30.28
CA PHE A 696 14.82 -1.59 -29.32
C PHE A 696 13.91 -0.49 -29.83
N ALA A 697 12.72 -0.45 -29.26
CA ALA A 697 11.64 0.44 -29.64
C ALA A 697 10.94 0.95 -28.38
N LEU A 698 10.64 2.24 -28.28
CA LEU A 698 9.86 2.84 -27.20
C LEU A 698 8.64 3.56 -27.77
N SER A 699 7.45 3.14 -27.32
CA SER A 699 6.17 3.72 -27.72
C SER A 699 5.22 3.89 -26.54
N ASP A 700 4.40 4.94 -26.51
CA ASP A 700 3.42 5.20 -25.45
C ASP A 700 2.34 4.11 -25.40
N LYS A 701 1.94 3.64 -26.58
CA LYS A 701 1.02 2.52 -26.79
C LYS A 701 1.47 1.73 -28.01
N ILE A 702 0.95 0.52 -28.10
CA ILE A 702 1.07 -0.27 -29.31
C ILE A 702 -0.10 0.12 -30.23
N TYR A 703 0.18 0.79 -31.35
CA TYR A 703 -0.85 1.09 -32.34
C TYR A 703 -0.89 0.03 -33.44
N TYR A 704 -2.08 -0.24 -33.96
CA TYR A 704 -2.24 -1.13 -35.11
C TYR A 704 -3.15 -0.54 -36.19
N PRO A 705 -2.81 -0.72 -37.48
CA PRO A 705 -3.65 -0.26 -38.57
C PRO A 705 -4.85 -1.20 -38.76
N LEU A 706 -6.04 -0.62 -38.98
CA LEU A 706 -7.26 -1.39 -39.26
C LEU A 706 -7.31 -1.96 -40.68
N SER A 707 -6.68 -1.28 -41.65
CA SER A 707 -6.69 -1.72 -43.05
C SER A 707 -6.15 -3.15 -43.24
N PRO A 708 -4.99 -3.56 -42.68
CA PRO A 708 -4.53 -4.95 -42.78
C PRO A 708 -5.46 -5.98 -42.12
N ILE A 709 -6.20 -5.59 -41.09
CA ILE A 709 -7.20 -6.47 -40.45
C ILE A 709 -8.38 -6.67 -41.39
N ILE A 710 -8.89 -5.58 -41.99
CA ILE A 710 -9.96 -5.62 -42.99
C ILE A 710 -9.54 -6.46 -44.20
N GLU A 711 -8.29 -6.31 -44.68
CA GLU A 711 -7.74 -7.12 -45.77
C GLU A 711 -7.79 -8.62 -45.46
N LYS A 712 -7.46 -9.03 -44.21
CA LYS A 712 -7.51 -10.43 -43.74
C LYS A 712 -8.91 -10.96 -43.48
N ILE A 713 -9.90 -10.08 -43.35
CA ILE A 713 -11.32 -10.44 -43.15
C ILE A 713 -12.02 -10.69 -44.49
N ILE A 714 -11.59 -10.01 -45.55
CA ILE A 714 -12.11 -10.18 -46.90
C ILE A 714 -11.54 -11.44 -47.56
N ASP A 715 -12.43 -12.27 -48.10
CA ASP A 715 -12.05 -13.41 -48.95
C ASP A 715 -11.80 -12.93 -50.38
N PHE A 716 -10.60 -12.40 -50.62
CA PHE A 716 -10.17 -11.99 -51.96
C PHE A 716 -10.17 -13.14 -52.96
N ASN A 717 -9.93 -14.39 -52.53
CA ASN A 717 -9.97 -15.53 -53.44
C ASN A 717 -11.39 -15.79 -53.96
N LYS A 718 -12.42 -15.50 -53.14
CA LYS A 718 -13.82 -15.56 -53.56
C LYS A 718 -14.19 -14.39 -54.48
N LEU A 719 -13.76 -13.17 -54.15
CA LEU A 719 -13.96 -11.98 -55.00
C LEU A 719 -13.32 -12.14 -56.39
N GLU A 720 -12.07 -12.60 -56.45
CA GLU A 720 -11.31 -12.80 -57.68
C GLU A 720 -11.96 -13.86 -58.60
N ARG A 721 -12.51 -14.92 -58.00
CA ARG A 721 -13.28 -15.95 -58.72
C ARG A 721 -14.59 -15.41 -59.27
N GLU A 722 -15.34 -14.64 -58.49
CA GLU A 722 -16.63 -14.06 -58.92
C GLU A 722 -16.46 -13.02 -60.04
N LEU A 723 -15.36 -12.27 -60.01
CA LEU A 723 -15.09 -11.19 -60.97
C LEU A 723 -14.22 -11.59 -62.16
N GLU A 724 -13.68 -12.82 -62.16
CA GLU A 724 -12.70 -13.32 -63.13
C GLU A 724 -11.48 -12.37 -63.28
N ILE A 725 -10.93 -11.92 -62.14
CA ILE A 725 -9.76 -11.03 -62.07
C ILE A 725 -8.67 -11.63 -61.17
N SER A 726 -7.48 -11.04 -61.21
CA SER A 726 -6.41 -11.29 -60.25
C SER A 726 -5.96 -9.95 -59.69
N ALA A 727 -6.20 -9.72 -58.39
CA ALA A 727 -5.83 -8.49 -57.73
C ALA A 727 -4.41 -8.60 -57.15
N SER A 728 -3.54 -7.64 -57.46
CA SER A 728 -2.21 -7.59 -56.86
C SER A 728 -2.28 -7.31 -55.34
N PRO A 729 -1.23 -7.62 -54.56
CA PRO A 729 -1.17 -7.25 -53.14
C PRO A 729 -1.43 -5.76 -52.90
N GLU A 730 -0.91 -4.88 -53.76
CA GLU A 730 -1.15 -3.43 -53.71
C GLU A 730 -2.62 -3.09 -53.97
N GLU A 731 -3.27 -3.75 -54.94
CA GLU A 731 -4.70 -3.54 -55.22
C GLU A 731 -5.57 -3.98 -54.02
N ARG A 732 -5.22 -5.09 -53.36
CA ARG A 732 -5.91 -5.58 -52.15
C ARG A 732 -5.77 -4.59 -50.99
N LYS A 733 -4.56 -4.06 -50.77
CA LYS A 733 -4.31 -3.01 -49.77
C LYS A 733 -5.10 -1.73 -50.05
N ILE A 734 -5.18 -1.29 -51.31
CA ILE A 734 -5.96 -0.11 -51.71
C ILE A 734 -7.44 -0.32 -51.42
N VAL A 735 -7.99 -1.49 -51.74
CA VAL A 735 -9.39 -1.82 -51.42
C VAL A 735 -9.61 -1.77 -49.89
N ALA A 736 -8.73 -2.39 -49.11
CA ALA A 736 -8.85 -2.41 -47.65
C ALA A 736 -8.74 -1.00 -47.03
N ASP A 737 -7.86 -0.14 -47.52
CA ASP A 737 -7.71 1.25 -47.06
C ASP A 737 -8.96 2.08 -47.40
N PHE A 738 -9.54 1.86 -48.57
CA PHE A 738 -10.79 2.49 -48.99
C PHE A 738 -11.96 2.11 -48.06
N LEU A 739 -12.07 0.81 -47.73
CA LEU A 739 -13.07 0.28 -46.80
C LEU A 739 -12.87 0.84 -45.38
N TYR A 740 -11.64 0.83 -44.87
CA TYR A 740 -11.27 1.39 -43.58
C TYR A 740 -11.72 2.86 -43.47
N LYS A 741 -11.35 3.71 -44.43
CA LYS A 741 -11.69 5.14 -44.40
C LYS A 741 -13.19 5.38 -44.49
N THR A 742 -13.89 4.57 -45.28
CA THR A 742 -15.35 4.64 -45.37
C THR A 742 -16.03 4.23 -44.05
N LEU A 743 -15.39 3.36 -43.26
CA LEU A 743 -15.90 2.88 -41.98
C LEU A 743 -15.71 3.89 -40.84
N VAL A 744 -14.57 4.59 -40.78
CA VAL A 744 -14.26 5.50 -39.66
C VAL A 744 -14.65 6.96 -39.91
N ILE A 745 -14.97 7.32 -41.14
CA ILE A 745 -15.47 8.65 -41.51
C ILE A 745 -17.00 8.61 -41.50
N LYS A 746 -17.62 9.67 -40.99
CA LYS A 746 -19.06 9.82 -40.99
C LYS A 746 -19.63 9.71 -42.41
N SER A 747 -20.70 8.94 -42.54
CA SER A 747 -21.32 8.59 -43.82
C SER A 747 -21.58 9.83 -44.69
N GLY A 748 -21.15 9.76 -45.96
CA GLY A 748 -21.29 10.84 -46.94
C GLY A 748 -20.26 11.98 -46.85
N GLU A 749 -19.34 11.96 -45.89
CA GLU A 749 -18.34 13.03 -45.73
C GLU A 749 -16.96 12.70 -46.32
N THR A 750 -16.75 11.50 -46.90
CA THR A 750 -15.44 11.04 -47.41
C THR A 750 -14.85 11.92 -48.52
N SER A 751 -15.70 12.58 -49.31
CA SER A 751 -15.31 13.54 -50.35
C SER A 751 -14.95 14.93 -49.82
N ASN A 752 -15.37 15.28 -48.60
CA ASN A 752 -15.13 16.62 -48.05
C ASN A 752 -13.65 16.80 -47.66
N TYR A 753 -13.12 18.01 -47.86
CA TYR A 753 -11.80 18.37 -47.33
C TYR A 753 -11.79 18.47 -45.79
N LYS A 754 -12.96 18.69 -45.18
CA LYS A 754 -13.21 18.66 -43.74
C LYS A 754 -14.32 17.65 -43.48
N PHE A 755 -14.03 16.61 -42.72
CA PHE A 755 -15.00 15.60 -42.33
C PHE A 755 -14.95 15.37 -40.82
N GLN A 756 -16.00 14.77 -40.30
CA GLN A 756 -16.07 14.26 -38.93
C GLN A 756 -15.78 12.76 -38.93
N TYR A 757 -14.99 12.31 -37.96
CA TYR A 757 -14.90 10.89 -37.68
C TYR A 757 -16.20 10.39 -37.06
N ASP A 758 -16.57 9.15 -37.39
CA ASP A 758 -17.66 8.45 -36.72
C ASP A 758 -17.21 8.11 -35.29
N GLN A 759 -17.65 8.94 -34.34
CA GLN A 759 -17.30 8.79 -32.92
C GLN A 759 -17.79 7.47 -32.33
N GLY A 760 -18.91 6.94 -32.84
CA GLY A 760 -19.44 5.64 -32.40
C GLY A 760 -18.53 4.50 -32.84
N ALA A 761 -18.12 4.51 -34.12
CA ALA A 761 -17.18 3.54 -34.65
C ALA A 761 -15.81 3.62 -33.97
N GLN A 762 -15.25 4.82 -33.78
CA GLN A 762 -13.97 5.02 -33.12
C GLN A 762 -13.99 4.55 -31.66
N ALA A 763 -15.01 4.92 -30.88
CA ALA A 763 -15.12 4.50 -29.49
C ALA A 763 -15.26 2.98 -29.36
N LEU A 764 -16.06 2.36 -30.24
CA LEU A 764 -16.25 0.91 -30.26
C LEU A 764 -14.94 0.17 -30.57
N LEU A 765 -14.19 0.62 -31.59
CA LEU A 765 -12.94 -0.03 -32.02
C LEU A 765 -11.77 0.24 -31.05
N ALA A 766 -11.75 1.40 -30.39
CA ALA A 766 -10.78 1.70 -29.35
C ALA A 766 -10.98 0.82 -28.11
N GLN A 767 -12.24 0.49 -27.79
CA GLN A 767 -12.57 -0.39 -26.66
C GLN A 767 -12.31 -1.88 -26.97
N ASP A 768 -12.76 -2.36 -28.13
CA ASP A 768 -12.55 -3.73 -28.58
C ASP A 768 -12.59 -3.85 -30.10
N ILE A 769 -11.52 -4.37 -30.69
CA ILE A 769 -11.44 -4.61 -32.14
C ILE A 769 -12.51 -5.57 -32.65
N ASN A 770 -13.02 -6.47 -31.81
CA ASN A 770 -14.15 -7.33 -32.18
C ASN A 770 -15.45 -6.54 -32.44
N GLY A 771 -15.52 -5.28 -31.99
CA GLY A 771 -16.56 -4.33 -32.36
C GLY A 771 -16.68 -4.13 -33.88
N LEU A 772 -15.60 -4.38 -34.64
CA LEU A 772 -15.64 -4.36 -36.11
C LEU A 772 -16.71 -5.31 -36.69
N LYS A 773 -17.05 -6.41 -36.00
CA LYS A 773 -18.13 -7.33 -36.41
C LYS A 773 -19.50 -6.64 -36.46
N GLN A 774 -19.72 -5.62 -35.65
CA GLN A 774 -20.97 -4.84 -35.64
C GLN A 774 -20.98 -3.77 -36.74
N LEU A 775 -19.80 -3.30 -37.14
CA LEU A 775 -19.63 -2.24 -38.14
C LEU A 775 -19.58 -2.76 -39.57
N LEU A 776 -19.01 -3.95 -39.80
CA LEU A 776 -18.88 -4.55 -41.13
C LEU A 776 -20.22 -4.68 -41.89
N PRO A 777 -21.33 -5.16 -41.28
CA PRO A 777 -22.64 -5.21 -41.94
C PRO A 777 -23.14 -3.86 -42.45
N GLN A 778 -22.81 -2.77 -41.74
CA GLN A 778 -23.26 -1.41 -42.05
C GLN A 778 -22.43 -0.77 -43.17
N LEU A 779 -21.22 -1.30 -43.42
CA LEU A 779 -20.26 -0.73 -44.35
C LEU A 779 -20.76 -0.73 -45.80
N SER A 780 -21.55 -1.73 -46.22
CA SER A 780 -22.09 -1.78 -47.59
C SER A 780 -22.95 -0.55 -47.94
N GLU A 781 -23.73 -0.02 -47.00
CA GLU A 781 -24.53 1.19 -47.25
C GLU A 781 -23.65 2.43 -47.39
N HIS A 782 -22.61 2.56 -46.56
CA HIS A 782 -21.66 3.66 -46.63
C HIS A 782 -20.82 3.61 -47.91
N LEU A 783 -20.48 2.42 -48.41
CA LEU A 783 -19.72 2.25 -49.65
C LEU A 783 -20.48 2.71 -50.89
N ARG A 784 -21.81 2.60 -50.91
CA ARG A 784 -22.64 3.03 -52.05
C ARG A 784 -22.53 4.52 -52.33
N VAL A 785 -22.23 5.32 -51.32
CA VAL A 785 -22.12 6.78 -51.43
C VAL A 785 -20.66 7.28 -51.45
N ALA A 786 -19.69 6.39 -51.26
CA ALA A 786 -18.26 6.72 -51.27
C ALA A 786 -17.63 6.42 -52.64
N ASP A 787 -17.48 7.45 -53.48
CA ASP A 787 -16.74 7.38 -54.76
C ASP A 787 -15.29 7.87 -54.64
N GLU A 788 -14.99 8.56 -53.57
CA GLU A 788 -13.63 8.98 -53.20
C GLU A 788 -13.46 8.99 -51.68
N VAL A 789 -12.23 8.75 -51.24
CA VAL A 789 -11.81 8.82 -49.84
C VAL A 789 -10.61 9.75 -49.69
N PRO A 790 -10.38 10.36 -48.51
CA PRO A 790 -9.15 11.12 -48.28
C PRO A 790 -7.92 10.24 -48.48
N SER A 791 -6.88 10.81 -49.10
CA SER A 791 -5.56 10.21 -49.01
C SER A 791 -5.03 10.36 -47.59
N ASN A 792 -3.90 9.72 -47.32
CA ASN A 792 -3.25 9.85 -46.01
C ASN A 792 -2.47 11.16 -45.84
N ILE A 793 -2.49 12.03 -46.86
CA ILE A 793 -1.80 13.32 -46.87
C ILE A 793 -2.79 14.38 -46.41
N SER A 794 -2.59 14.88 -45.19
CA SER A 794 -3.31 16.02 -44.64
C SER A 794 -2.56 17.34 -44.84
N SER A 795 -3.26 18.46 -44.67
CA SER A 795 -2.69 19.80 -44.54
C SER A 795 -3.45 20.56 -43.45
N ARG A 796 -3.18 21.85 -43.25
CA ARG A 796 -3.94 22.73 -42.35
C ARG A 796 -4.55 23.90 -43.10
N ASP A 797 -5.72 24.34 -42.64
CA ASP A 797 -6.29 25.62 -43.07
C ASP A 797 -5.62 26.82 -42.37
N ASP A 798 -6.05 28.04 -42.71
CA ASP A 798 -5.50 29.28 -42.14
C ASP A 798 -5.71 29.41 -40.62
N GLU A 799 -6.60 28.60 -40.03
CA GLU A 799 -6.86 28.55 -38.59
C GLU A 799 -6.10 27.40 -37.91
N GLY A 800 -5.25 26.68 -38.64
CA GLY A 800 -4.49 25.55 -38.14
C GLY A 800 -5.32 24.28 -37.96
N ARG A 801 -6.52 24.17 -38.54
CA ARG A 801 -7.33 22.93 -38.46
C ARG A 801 -6.92 21.96 -39.56
N VAL A 802 -6.86 20.67 -39.24
CA VAL A 802 -6.48 19.62 -40.21
C VAL A 802 -7.52 19.51 -41.34
N ILE A 803 -7.05 19.46 -42.58
CA ILE A 803 -7.83 19.29 -43.82
C ILE A 803 -7.21 18.23 -44.74
N TYR A 804 -8.01 17.70 -45.66
CA TYR A 804 -7.63 16.59 -46.55
C TYR A 804 -7.83 16.96 -48.03
N PRO A 805 -6.93 17.79 -48.60
CA PRO A 805 -7.07 18.26 -49.97
C PRO A 805 -6.84 17.16 -51.00
N ASN A 806 -6.02 16.16 -50.66
CA ASN A 806 -5.69 15.03 -51.53
C ASN A 806 -6.70 13.90 -51.38
N LYS A 807 -7.24 13.42 -52.51
CA LYS A 807 -8.28 12.38 -52.56
C LYS A 807 -7.82 11.17 -53.38
N ILE A 808 -8.23 9.98 -52.95
CA ILE A 808 -8.14 8.75 -53.73
C ILE A 808 -9.50 8.57 -54.39
N LYS A 809 -9.58 8.85 -55.68
CA LYS A 809 -10.82 8.72 -56.46
C LYS A 809 -10.90 7.34 -57.06
N LEU A 810 -12.07 6.71 -56.96
CA LEU A 810 -12.29 5.38 -57.53
C LEU A 810 -12.05 5.36 -59.05
N SER A 811 -12.34 6.46 -59.75
CA SER A 811 -12.10 6.63 -61.19
C SER A 811 -10.63 6.54 -61.59
N ASP A 812 -9.73 6.88 -60.67
CA ASP A 812 -8.30 6.99 -60.91
C ASP A 812 -7.57 5.67 -60.57
N LEU A 813 -8.29 4.71 -59.98
CA LEU A 813 -7.78 3.39 -59.61
C LEU A 813 -7.93 2.38 -60.75
N SER A 814 -7.23 1.24 -60.63
CA SER A 814 -7.29 0.17 -61.63
C SER A 814 -8.71 -0.39 -61.81
N LEU A 815 -9.00 -0.91 -63.01
CA LEU A 815 -10.29 -1.52 -63.32
C LEU A 815 -10.63 -2.68 -62.35
N ASN A 816 -9.63 -3.40 -61.86
CA ASN A 816 -9.80 -4.47 -60.88
C ASN A 816 -10.34 -3.92 -59.55
N VAL A 817 -9.72 -2.86 -59.02
CA VAL A 817 -10.15 -2.21 -57.77
C VAL A 817 -11.57 -1.66 -57.90
N GLN A 818 -11.89 -1.04 -59.04
CA GLN A 818 -13.25 -0.56 -59.33
C GLN A 818 -14.28 -1.69 -59.30
N LYS A 819 -13.99 -2.81 -59.98
CA LYS A 819 -14.88 -3.99 -59.99
C LYS A 819 -15.07 -4.58 -58.60
N ILE A 820 -14.01 -4.68 -57.80
CA ILE A 820 -14.07 -5.20 -56.42
C ILE A 820 -14.95 -4.32 -55.54
N LYS A 821 -14.72 -3.00 -55.54
CA LYS A 821 -15.52 -2.06 -54.76
C LYS A 821 -17.01 -2.14 -55.14
N ASN A 822 -17.31 -2.20 -56.43
CA ASN A 822 -18.68 -2.30 -56.99
C ASN A 822 -19.36 -3.66 -56.79
N LEU A 823 -18.64 -4.64 -56.22
CA LEU A 823 -19.21 -5.91 -55.80
C LEU A 823 -19.44 -5.92 -54.28
N LEU A 824 -18.51 -5.34 -53.51
CA LEU A 824 -18.61 -5.18 -52.05
C LEU A 824 -19.72 -4.20 -51.62
N ASP A 825 -20.00 -3.16 -52.42
CA ASP A 825 -21.11 -2.22 -52.19
C ASP A 825 -22.51 -2.88 -52.29
N LYS A 826 -22.62 -3.98 -53.05
CA LYS A 826 -23.84 -4.76 -53.22
C LYS A 826 -24.02 -5.78 -52.10
N ASN A 827 -22.95 -6.47 -51.71
CA ASN A 827 -23.02 -7.54 -50.73
C ASN A 827 -21.65 -7.85 -50.10
N LEU A 828 -21.18 -7.01 -49.17
CA LEU A 828 -19.89 -7.21 -48.50
C LEU A 828 -19.85 -8.52 -47.69
N GLU A 829 -20.92 -8.84 -46.98
CA GLU A 829 -21.00 -10.03 -46.11
C GLU A 829 -20.75 -11.34 -46.87
N ALA A 830 -21.21 -11.45 -48.11
CA ALA A 830 -20.97 -12.64 -48.93
C ALA A 830 -19.50 -12.87 -49.28
N PHE A 831 -18.64 -11.86 -49.15
CA PHE A 831 -17.22 -11.93 -49.45
C PHE A 831 -16.34 -11.80 -48.20
N LEU A 832 -16.93 -11.91 -47.01
CA LEU A 832 -16.16 -12.13 -45.79
C LEU A 832 -15.76 -13.60 -45.66
N ARG A 833 -14.64 -13.86 -44.99
CA ARG A 833 -14.20 -15.21 -44.62
C ARG A 833 -15.26 -15.97 -43.82
N GLU A 834 -15.33 -17.29 -43.95
CA GLU A 834 -16.42 -18.11 -43.35
C GLU A 834 -16.56 -17.98 -41.83
N ASP A 835 -15.45 -17.75 -41.13
CA ASP A 835 -15.36 -17.64 -39.67
C ASP A 835 -15.40 -16.19 -39.16
N TRP A 836 -15.75 -15.19 -40.00
CA TRP A 836 -15.65 -13.77 -39.63
C TRP A 836 -16.43 -13.36 -38.37
N GLN A 837 -17.51 -14.08 -38.03
CA GLN A 837 -18.31 -13.84 -36.83
C GLN A 837 -17.68 -14.46 -35.58
N THR A 838 -17.02 -15.61 -35.72
CA THR A 838 -16.51 -16.42 -34.61
C THR A 838 -15.03 -16.20 -34.32
N ILE A 839 -14.23 -15.83 -35.31
CA ILE A 839 -12.81 -15.52 -35.14
C ILE A 839 -12.61 -14.31 -34.22
N ASP A 840 -11.63 -14.39 -33.32
CA ASP A 840 -11.23 -13.25 -32.50
C ASP A 840 -10.31 -12.33 -33.30
N TYR A 841 -10.70 -11.09 -33.51
CA TYR A 841 -9.97 -10.16 -34.38
C TYR A 841 -8.63 -9.74 -33.78
N TYR A 842 -8.38 -9.95 -32.48
CA TYR A 842 -7.04 -9.81 -31.90
C TYR A 842 -6.03 -10.80 -32.51
N GLN A 843 -6.48 -11.95 -33.04
CA GLN A 843 -5.61 -12.90 -33.75
C GLN A 843 -5.12 -12.35 -35.09
N LEU A 844 -5.85 -11.39 -35.67
CA LEU A 844 -5.58 -10.81 -36.99
C LEU A 844 -4.63 -9.62 -36.94
N ILE A 845 -4.41 -9.02 -35.77
CA ILE A 845 -3.39 -7.98 -35.56
C ILE A 845 -2.02 -8.59 -35.88
N ASP A 846 -1.17 -7.90 -36.64
CA ASP A 846 0.17 -8.42 -36.94
C ASP A 846 1.02 -8.55 -35.67
N ALA A 847 1.97 -9.48 -35.69
CA ALA A 847 2.89 -9.63 -34.57
C ALA A 847 3.78 -8.38 -34.46
N PHE A 848 3.86 -7.80 -33.27
CA PHE A 848 4.84 -6.74 -33.00
C PHE A 848 6.25 -7.36 -32.95
N PRO A 849 7.25 -6.66 -33.49
CA PRO A 849 8.63 -7.09 -33.32
C PRO A 849 9.00 -7.17 -31.84
N ALA A 850 9.90 -8.10 -31.48
CA ALA A 850 10.47 -8.16 -30.13
C ALA A 850 11.17 -6.84 -29.77
N ASN A 851 11.44 -6.59 -28.48
CA ASN A 851 12.12 -5.39 -27.99
C ASN A 851 11.34 -4.08 -28.15
N VAL A 852 10.00 -4.15 -28.19
CA VAL A 852 9.13 -2.98 -28.05
C VAL A 852 8.79 -2.78 -26.56
N MET A 853 9.13 -1.61 -26.05
CA MET A 853 8.86 -1.13 -24.70
C MET A 853 7.66 -0.18 -24.76
N ILE A 854 6.71 -0.37 -23.84
CA ILE A 854 5.51 0.47 -23.75
C ILE A 854 5.69 1.48 -22.62
N GLY A 855 5.89 2.75 -22.96
CA GLY A 855 6.22 3.80 -22.02
C GLY A 855 6.18 5.19 -22.64
N ASP A 856 5.94 6.21 -21.81
CA ASP A 856 6.07 7.62 -22.21
C ASP A 856 7.54 7.91 -22.60
N ILE A 857 7.78 8.87 -23.50
CA ILE A 857 9.13 9.29 -23.89
C ILE A 857 10.01 9.67 -22.69
N ARG A 858 9.42 10.17 -21.61
CA ARG A 858 10.12 10.47 -20.36
C ARG A 858 10.71 9.24 -19.68
N GLU A 859 10.17 8.05 -19.95
CA GLU A 859 10.64 6.80 -19.36
C GLU A 859 12.03 6.38 -19.86
N VAL A 860 12.59 7.07 -20.87
CA VAL A 860 14.03 6.97 -21.19
C VAL A 860 14.90 7.25 -19.96
N GLU A 861 14.43 8.05 -18.99
CA GLU A 861 15.14 8.30 -17.73
C GLU A 861 15.41 7.02 -16.91
N ARG A 862 14.55 6.00 -17.08
CA ARG A 862 14.66 4.72 -16.39
C ARG A 862 15.80 3.86 -16.93
N LEU A 863 16.32 4.15 -18.11
CA LEU A 863 17.44 3.41 -18.68
C LEU A 863 18.73 3.71 -17.90
N GLN A 864 19.63 2.75 -17.75
CA GLN A 864 21.02 3.02 -17.34
C GLN A 864 21.70 4.02 -18.27
N ASP A 865 22.60 4.83 -17.72
CA ASP A 865 23.39 5.78 -18.50
C ASP A 865 24.36 5.05 -19.44
N LYS A 866 24.75 5.73 -20.54
CA LYS A 866 25.81 5.29 -21.47
C LYS A 866 25.60 3.93 -22.14
N GLN A 867 24.37 3.57 -22.49
CA GLN A 867 24.06 2.31 -23.15
C GLN A 867 23.61 2.45 -24.61
N ILE A 868 23.07 3.59 -25.02
CA ILE A 868 22.48 3.76 -26.36
C ILE A 868 23.58 4.16 -27.35
N ASP A 869 23.85 3.31 -28.34
CA ASP A 869 24.85 3.58 -29.38
C ASP A 869 24.25 4.34 -30.57
N VAL A 870 22.98 4.07 -30.91
CA VAL A 870 22.21 4.84 -31.90
C VAL A 870 20.80 5.08 -31.39
N GLU A 871 20.32 6.29 -31.51
CA GLU A 871 18.93 6.63 -31.26
C GLU A 871 18.27 7.25 -32.49
N ILE A 872 17.03 6.86 -32.73
CA ILE A 872 16.18 7.35 -33.82
C ILE A 872 14.93 7.96 -33.16
N ALA A 873 14.93 9.29 -33.01
CA ALA A 873 13.81 10.07 -32.50
C ALA A 873 12.92 10.51 -33.67
N ALA A 874 11.69 10.00 -33.70
CA ALA A 874 10.71 10.34 -34.71
C ALA A 874 9.43 10.87 -34.06
N ARG A 875 9.14 12.16 -34.24
CA ARG A 875 7.87 12.84 -33.88
C ARG A 875 7.39 12.78 -32.42
N SER A 876 7.94 11.95 -31.53
CA SER A 876 7.48 11.80 -30.13
C SER A 876 7.89 12.96 -29.23
N THR A 877 9.02 13.61 -29.53
CA THR A 877 9.54 14.80 -28.82
C THR A 877 8.80 16.08 -29.17
N VAL A 878 7.96 16.08 -30.22
CA VAL A 878 7.25 17.27 -30.68
C VAL A 878 6.27 17.79 -29.62
N TYR A 879 5.79 16.91 -28.73
CA TYR A 879 4.93 17.27 -27.59
C TYR A 879 5.70 17.86 -26.40
N ALA A 880 7.01 17.68 -26.32
CA ALA A 880 7.87 18.39 -25.40
C ALA A 880 8.22 19.75 -26.04
N LYS A 881 7.90 20.86 -25.36
CA LYS A 881 8.20 22.23 -25.81
C LYS A 881 8.96 22.99 -24.72
N GLY A 882 9.87 23.88 -25.11
CA GLY A 882 10.67 24.66 -24.17
C GLY A 882 11.45 23.78 -23.20
N ASP A 883 11.39 24.08 -21.90
CA ASP A 883 12.10 23.37 -20.83
C ASP A 883 11.94 21.84 -20.89
N LYS A 884 10.75 21.34 -21.24
CA LYS A 884 10.50 19.88 -21.35
C LYS A 884 11.33 19.22 -22.45
N TYR A 885 11.53 19.91 -23.59
CA TYR A 885 12.35 19.40 -24.68
C TYR A 885 13.82 19.45 -24.31
N GLN A 886 14.25 20.50 -23.61
CA GLN A 886 15.59 20.59 -23.06
C GLN A 886 15.84 19.41 -22.10
N ASP A 887 14.98 19.20 -21.11
CA ASP A 887 15.12 18.09 -20.14
C ASP A 887 15.22 16.73 -20.82
N PHE A 888 14.40 16.49 -21.85
CA PHE A 888 14.49 15.29 -22.67
C PHE A 888 15.87 15.14 -23.33
N LEU A 889 16.37 16.19 -23.99
CA LEU A 889 17.69 16.16 -24.62
C LEU A 889 18.77 15.81 -23.58
N LYS A 890 18.72 16.42 -22.39
CA LYS A 890 19.66 16.09 -21.30
C LYS A 890 19.60 14.62 -20.91
N THR A 891 18.40 14.12 -20.62
CA THR A 891 18.21 12.71 -20.25
C THR A 891 18.77 11.79 -21.33
N LEU A 892 18.46 12.06 -22.60
CA LEU A 892 18.95 11.29 -23.73
C LEU A 892 20.49 11.32 -23.83
N PHE A 893 21.11 12.48 -23.62
CA PHE A 893 22.57 12.63 -23.62
C PHE A 893 23.26 11.82 -22.54
N ASP A 894 22.65 11.70 -21.36
CA ASP A 894 23.15 10.83 -20.30
C ASP A 894 23.07 9.35 -20.72
N LYS A 895 22.04 8.97 -21.48
CA LYS A 895 21.84 7.59 -21.97
C LYS A 895 22.74 7.21 -23.15
N LEU A 896 23.20 8.16 -23.96
CA LEU A 896 24.11 7.89 -25.08
C LEU A 896 25.48 7.37 -24.62
N SER A 897 25.95 6.31 -25.27
CA SER A 897 27.31 5.76 -25.11
C SER A 897 28.36 6.71 -25.70
N VAL A 898 29.64 6.48 -25.38
CA VAL A 898 30.76 7.22 -25.99
C VAL A 898 30.80 6.90 -27.49
N GLY A 899 30.80 7.94 -28.33
CA GLY A 899 30.65 7.83 -29.78
C GLY A 899 29.19 7.69 -30.24
N GLY A 900 28.22 7.58 -29.31
CA GLY A 900 26.80 7.39 -29.57
C GLY A 900 26.17 8.54 -30.38
N THR A 901 25.16 8.22 -31.21
CA THR A 901 24.54 9.20 -32.13
C THR A 901 23.02 9.17 -32.05
N THR A 902 22.42 10.35 -31.95
CA THR A 902 20.97 10.59 -32.05
C THR A 902 20.63 11.16 -33.42
N ILE A 903 19.50 10.72 -33.99
CA ILE A 903 18.87 11.29 -35.19
C ILE A 903 17.49 11.79 -34.78
N ASP A 904 17.26 13.11 -34.82
CA ASP A 904 16.04 13.74 -34.32
C ASP A 904 15.37 14.61 -35.40
N ASP A 905 14.18 14.22 -35.87
CA ASP A 905 13.38 15.02 -36.82
C ASP A 905 12.59 16.15 -36.17
N SER A 906 12.62 16.28 -34.84
CA SER A 906 11.86 17.30 -34.12
C SER A 906 12.46 18.70 -34.16
N ILE A 907 13.66 18.86 -34.75
CA ILE A 907 14.16 20.19 -35.14
C ILE A 907 13.13 20.95 -35.99
N ARG A 908 12.21 20.23 -36.64
CA ARG A 908 11.07 20.74 -37.37
C ARG A 908 9.78 20.44 -36.60
N ASP A 909 9.02 21.49 -36.24
CA ASP A 909 7.68 21.30 -35.66
C ASP A 909 6.74 20.66 -36.71
N ASN A 910 5.64 20.07 -36.24
CA ASN A 910 4.66 19.49 -37.15
C ASN A 910 4.21 20.55 -38.16
N ASP A 911 4.21 20.14 -39.43
CA ASP A 911 3.81 20.97 -40.55
C ASP A 911 4.73 22.18 -40.83
N GLY A 912 5.99 22.22 -40.36
CA GLY A 912 6.98 23.22 -40.82
C GLY A 912 6.67 24.69 -40.44
N TRP A 913 5.83 24.92 -39.43
CA TRP A 913 5.48 26.27 -38.95
C TRP A 913 6.57 26.94 -38.12
N TYR A 914 7.44 26.14 -37.51
CA TYR A 914 8.51 26.58 -36.61
C TYR A 914 9.62 25.54 -36.60
N TYR A 915 10.86 25.99 -36.53
CA TYR A 915 12.03 25.13 -36.39
C TYR A 915 12.73 25.41 -35.06
N ARG A 916 13.05 24.35 -34.31
CA ARG A 916 13.49 24.39 -32.91
C ARG A 916 14.96 24.77 -32.74
N ILE A 917 15.53 25.52 -33.68
CA ILE A 917 16.93 25.94 -33.66
C ILE A 917 17.24 26.69 -32.35
N ALA A 918 16.34 27.57 -31.92
CA ALA A 918 16.47 28.31 -30.67
C ALA A 918 16.56 27.39 -29.44
N GLU A 919 15.64 26.42 -29.31
CA GLU A 919 15.58 25.53 -28.14
C GLU A 919 16.85 24.69 -27.99
N VAL A 920 17.41 24.22 -29.11
CA VAL A 920 18.67 23.47 -29.12
C VAL A 920 19.85 24.35 -28.71
N LEU A 921 19.91 25.60 -29.20
CA LEU A 921 20.93 26.57 -28.79
C LEU A 921 20.84 26.91 -27.30
N GLU A 922 19.62 27.01 -26.76
CA GLU A 922 19.38 27.25 -25.34
C GLU A 922 19.87 26.07 -24.49
N ALA A 923 19.50 24.83 -24.86
CA ALA A 923 19.99 23.63 -24.21
C ALA A 923 21.54 23.58 -24.19
N LYS A 924 22.18 23.92 -25.32
CA LYS A 924 23.64 23.98 -25.42
C LYS A 924 24.27 25.04 -24.51
N ARG A 925 23.62 26.19 -24.32
CA ARG A 925 24.08 27.25 -23.40
C ARG A 925 23.89 26.88 -21.93
N SER A 926 22.74 26.30 -21.60
CA SER A 926 22.38 25.89 -20.24
C SER A 926 23.29 24.78 -19.71
N TRP A 927 23.89 23.99 -20.61
CA TRP A 927 24.77 22.87 -20.25
C TRP A 927 26.13 22.94 -20.96
N PRO A 928 27.12 23.65 -20.37
CA PRO A 928 28.46 23.79 -20.96
C PRO A 928 29.16 22.45 -21.24
N GLU A 929 28.84 21.41 -20.48
CA GLU A 929 29.33 20.05 -20.67
C GLU A 929 28.91 19.44 -22.02
N LEU A 930 27.78 19.89 -22.59
CA LEU A 930 27.35 19.52 -23.94
C LEU A 930 28.21 20.16 -25.02
N THR A 931 28.71 21.37 -24.78
CA THR A 931 29.44 22.12 -25.80
C THR A 931 30.82 21.51 -26.08
N ASN A 932 31.43 20.87 -25.09
CA ASN A 932 32.78 20.28 -25.23
C ASN A 932 32.77 18.83 -25.70
N ASN A 933 31.65 18.12 -25.50
CA ASN A 933 31.57 16.68 -25.69
C ASN A 933 30.57 16.26 -26.79
N PHE A 934 29.91 17.21 -27.47
CA PHE A 934 28.90 16.87 -28.48
C PHE A 934 29.03 17.67 -29.78
N GLU A 935 28.81 17.00 -30.91
CA GLU A 935 28.70 17.60 -32.24
C GLU A 935 27.23 17.66 -32.66
N PHE A 936 26.77 18.85 -33.10
CA PHE A 936 25.40 19.09 -33.57
C PHE A 936 25.43 19.42 -35.07
N LEU A 937 24.88 18.51 -35.88
CA LEU A 937 24.78 18.65 -37.33
C LEU A 937 23.32 18.69 -37.74
N VAL A 938 23.01 19.39 -38.83
CA VAL A 938 21.65 19.52 -39.35
C VAL A 938 21.66 19.17 -40.83
N VAL A 939 20.79 18.24 -41.22
CA VAL A 939 20.55 17.95 -42.63
C VAL A 939 19.47 18.89 -43.16
N LEU A 940 19.82 19.62 -44.21
CA LEU A 940 18.92 20.47 -44.98
C LEU A 940 18.49 19.73 -46.25
N GLY A 941 17.22 19.89 -46.63
CA GLY A 941 16.71 19.32 -47.86
C GLY A 941 15.39 19.95 -48.31
N PRO A 942 14.79 19.45 -49.40
CA PRO A 942 13.55 20.00 -49.93
C PRO A 942 12.41 19.89 -48.90
N GLY A 943 11.65 20.97 -48.77
CA GLY A 943 10.48 21.02 -47.88
C GLY A 943 9.37 20.05 -48.32
N PHE A 944 8.64 19.52 -47.36
CA PHE A 944 7.51 18.62 -47.61
C PHE A 944 6.30 19.42 -48.14
N PRO A 945 5.76 19.07 -49.32
CA PRO A 945 4.62 19.78 -49.89
C PRO A 945 3.41 19.80 -48.96
N GLY A 946 2.87 21.00 -48.71
CA GLY A 946 1.70 21.19 -47.85
C GLY A 946 1.99 21.13 -46.34
N GLU A 947 3.23 20.87 -45.97
CA GLU A 947 3.74 21.05 -44.62
C GLU A 947 4.64 22.31 -44.58
N ASP A 948 5.83 22.29 -45.18
CA ASP A 948 6.78 23.42 -45.07
C ASP A 948 6.39 24.67 -45.87
N PHE A 949 6.72 25.85 -45.34
CA PHE A 949 6.54 27.12 -46.05
C PHE A 949 7.60 27.30 -47.15
N SER A 950 8.87 27.13 -46.80
CA SER A 950 9.98 27.12 -47.75
C SER A 950 10.08 25.73 -48.40
N HIS A 951 10.23 25.69 -49.72
CA HIS A 951 10.28 24.43 -50.48
C HIS A 951 11.68 24.13 -51.04
N ASP A 952 12.65 25.04 -50.90
CA ASP A 952 14.00 24.85 -51.45
C ASP A 952 14.89 24.03 -50.51
N MET A 953 15.25 24.58 -49.34
CA MET A 953 16.12 23.91 -48.34
C MET A 953 15.66 24.24 -46.92
N VAL A 954 15.11 23.27 -46.19
CA VAL A 954 14.65 23.40 -44.80
C VAL A 954 15.37 22.41 -43.88
N PRO A 955 15.48 22.67 -42.56
CA PRO A 955 15.98 21.69 -41.59
C PRO A 955 15.06 20.49 -41.52
N LEU A 956 15.58 19.31 -41.86
CA LEU A 956 14.81 18.07 -41.87
C LEU A 956 15.08 17.23 -40.62
N ALA A 957 16.36 17.06 -40.27
CA ALA A 957 16.76 16.32 -39.09
C ALA A 957 18.04 16.87 -38.49
N MET A 958 18.17 16.68 -37.17
CA MET A 958 19.34 17.01 -36.39
C MET A 958 20.06 15.73 -35.98
N TYR A 959 21.38 15.74 -36.07
CA TYR A 959 22.26 14.67 -35.65
C TYR A 959 23.12 15.14 -34.50
N ILE A 960 23.11 14.39 -33.40
CA ILE A 960 23.88 14.71 -32.21
C ILE A 960 24.82 13.56 -31.91
N THR A 961 26.12 13.79 -31.93
CA THR A 961 27.13 12.75 -31.63
C THR A 961 27.85 13.08 -30.34
N LYS A 962 27.96 12.12 -29.42
CA LYS A 962 28.68 12.24 -28.14
C LYS A 962 30.13 11.78 -28.29
N ASP A 963 31.09 12.57 -27.81
CA ASP A 963 32.53 12.26 -27.75
C ASP A 963 33.09 11.72 -29.08
N GLY A 964 32.72 12.36 -30.20
CA GLY A 964 33.11 11.92 -31.54
C GLY A 964 32.42 12.74 -32.64
N SER A 965 32.50 12.25 -33.88
CA SER A 965 31.81 12.84 -35.03
C SER A 965 31.20 11.75 -35.90
N SER A 966 29.96 11.97 -36.35
CA SER A 966 29.28 11.12 -37.34
C SER A 966 29.24 11.76 -38.73
N ARG A 967 29.88 12.93 -38.91
CA ARG A 967 29.80 13.74 -40.13
C ARG A 967 30.05 12.93 -41.41
N LYS A 968 31.15 12.17 -41.44
CA LYS A 968 31.53 11.37 -42.62
C LYS A 968 30.47 10.34 -42.99
N ASN A 969 29.92 9.62 -42.02
CA ASN A 969 28.88 8.60 -42.26
C ASN A 969 27.57 9.25 -42.75
N ILE A 970 27.24 10.43 -42.24
CA ILE A 970 26.07 11.19 -42.67
C ILE A 970 26.28 11.67 -44.12
N GLU A 971 27.42 12.29 -44.43
CA GLU A 971 27.78 12.77 -45.77
C GLU A 971 27.75 11.66 -46.82
N GLU A 972 28.30 10.49 -46.50
CA GLU A 972 28.28 9.32 -47.40
C GLU A 972 26.88 8.73 -47.59
N SER A 973 25.96 9.02 -46.67
CA SER A 973 24.58 8.54 -46.69
C SER A 973 23.58 9.60 -47.18
N LEU A 974 23.99 10.84 -47.44
CA LEU A 974 23.10 11.91 -47.90
C LEU A 974 22.35 11.53 -49.18
N LEU A 975 21.07 11.86 -49.22
CA LEU A 975 20.28 11.76 -50.43
C LEU A 975 20.69 12.84 -51.45
N PRO A 976 20.50 12.61 -52.76
CA PRO A 976 20.79 13.61 -53.78
C PRO A 976 19.99 14.91 -53.55
N GLY A 977 20.67 16.06 -53.52
CA GLY A 977 20.04 17.37 -53.33
C GLY A 977 19.90 17.82 -51.87
N TYR A 978 20.47 17.07 -50.92
CA TYR A 978 20.49 17.39 -49.50
C TYR A 978 21.88 17.90 -49.08
N GLU A 979 21.94 18.70 -48.02
CA GLU A 979 23.16 19.32 -47.50
C GLU A 979 23.30 19.07 -46.00
N LEU A 980 24.53 18.92 -45.52
CA LEU A 980 24.82 18.81 -44.09
C LEU A 980 25.55 20.08 -43.61
N VAL A 981 24.96 20.76 -42.63
CA VAL A 981 25.52 21.97 -42.01
C VAL A 981 25.68 21.78 -40.50
N THR A 982 26.43 22.64 -39.84
CA THR A 982 26.44 22.73 -38.38
C THR A 982 25.27 23.56 -37.87
N LEU A 983 24.84 23.33 -36.62
CA LEU A 983 23.81 24.15 -35.99
C LEU A 983 24.21 25.64 -35.95
N GLU A 984 25.50 25.94 -35.74
CA GLU A 984 26.03 27.30 -35.71
C GLU A 984 25.99 27.99 -37.08
N GLU A 985 26.35 27.30 -38.15
CA GLU A 985 26.25 27.83 -39.52
C GLU A 985 24.80 28.20 -39.85
N LEU A 986 23.86 27.34 -39.45
CA LEU A 986 22.43 27.56 -39.65
C LEU A 986 21.92 28.75 -38.83
N ALA A 987 22.25 28.79 -37.54
CA ALA A 987 21.77 29.82 -36.60
C ALA A 987 22.28 31.23 -36.94
N ASN A 988 23.49 31.34 -37.51
CA ASN A 988 24.08 32.63 -37.88
C ASN A 988 23.61 33.15 -39.25
N ASN A 989 22.86 32.36 -40.02
CA ASN A 989 22.35 32.77 -41.33
C ASN A 989 21.00 33.49 -41.21
N GLN A 990 21.04 34.77 -40.85
CA GLN A 990 19.83 35.59 -40.64
C GLN A 990 18.88 35.59 -41.85
N HIS A 991 19.39 35.76 -43.07
CA HIS A 991 18.55 35.81 -44.27
C HIS A 991 17.83 34.47 -44.50
N TYR A 992 18.49 33.36 -44.20
CA TYR A 992 17.86 32.04 -44.28
C TYR A 992 16.72 31.91 -43.27
N LEU A 993 16.95 32.26 -42.00
CA LEU A 993 15.96 32.15 -40.93
C LEU A 993 14.73 33.03 -41.16
N GLU A 994 14.90 34.23 -41.72
CA GLU A 994 13.79 35.16 -42.05
C GLU A 994 12.83 34.59 -43.10
N GLY A 995 13.32 33.74 -44.00
CA GLY A 995 12.53 33.11 -45.07
C GLY A 995 12.09 31.67 -44.76
N LEU A 996 12.46 31.13 -43.60
CA LEU A 996 12.33 29.70 -43.32
C LEU A 996 10.89 29.28 -42.99
N ASP A 997 10.18 30.08 -42.20
CA ASP A 997 8.80 29.81 -41.82
C ASP A 997 7.91 31.05 -42.00
N LYS A 998 6.60 30.81 -42.19
CA LYS A 998 5.61 31.88 -42.46
C LYS A 998 5.37 32.80 -41.25
N THR A 999 5.64 32.32 -40.03
CA THR A 999 5.34 33.03 -38.78
C THR A 999 6.44 33.99 -38.35
N GLY A 1000 7.67 33.78 -38.81
CA GLY A 1000 8.88 34.50 -38.38
C GLY A 1000 9.37 34.10 -36.98
N LEU A 1001 8.68 33.16 -36.31
CA LEU A 1001 8.98 32.77 -34.93
C LEU A 1001 10.36 32.12 -34.80
N THR A 1002 10.80 31.34 -35.80
CA THR A 1002 12.12 30.70 -35.79
C THR A 1002 13.23 31.76 -35.74
N TYR A 1003 13.13 32.77 -36.59
CA TYR A 1003 14.08 33.88 -36.63
C TYR A 1003 14.08 34.68 -35.32
N GLU A 1004 12.91 35.10 -34.85
CA GLU A 1004 12.81 35.93 -33.64
C GLU A 1004 13.39 35.22 -32.41
N ASN A 1005 13.07 33.95 -32.21
CA ASN A 1005 13.53 33.18 -31.06
C ASN A 1005 15.04 32.87 -31.15
N THR A 1006 15.53 32.51 -32.34
CA THR A 1006 16.97 32.28 -32.53
C THR A 1006 17.77 33.55 -32.28
N LYS A 1007 17.28 34.71 -32.75
CA LYS A 1007 17.90 36.01 -32.51
C LYS A 1007 17.91 36.41 -31.03
N LYS A 1008 16.83 36.17 -30.29
CA LYS A 1008 16.77 36.43 -28.84
C LYS A 1008 17.85 35.67 -28.08
N ILE A 1009 18.16 34.44 -28.52
CA ILE A 1009 19.25 33.68 -27.93
C ILE A 1009 20.58 34.26 -28.37
N LEU A 1010 20.84 34.43 -29.66
CA LEU A 1010 22.15 34.90 -30.15
C LEU A 1010 22.53 36.32 -29.69
N THR A 1011 21.56 37.16 -29.32
CA THR A 1011 21.80 38.50 -28.77
C THR A 1011 22.05 38.40 -27.25
N PRO A 1012 23.21 38.83 -26.74
CA PRO A 1012 23.59 38.68 -25.33
C PRO A 1012 22.74 39.48 -24.35
#